data_AF-A0A9D1F662-F1
#
_entry.id   AF-A0A9D1F662-F1
#
_cell.length_a   1.000
_cell.length_b   1.000
_cell.length_c   1.000
_cell.angle_alpha   90.00
_cell.angle_beta   90.00
_cell.angle_gamma   90.00
#
_symmetry.space_group_name_H-M   'P 1'
#
loop_
_entity.id
_entity.type
_entity.pdbx_description
1 polymer ?
#
loop_
_entity_poly.entity_id
_entity_poly.type
_entity_poly.pdbx_seq_one_letter_code
_entity_poly.pdbx_strand_id
1 'polypeptide(L)'
;MVIKAGSRKSLLALVQTRIIADLIEEKFPHIHVEIVPISTQGDERLDKSLASFGGKGVFTRELEDQLLSGEIDIAVHSAKDMPVELTPGLVLGAVAKRAPQKDMLVTCKGSGAPQDLAKLPRGFVIGTGSLRRELQLKAVNPGITIKPIRGNVQTRLNKLAAGEYDGIILAQAGVSRLEENQAAGALGDDFDYSRFSWTPLDVAQMLPAAGQGLLAVETRQGHLEDVLQAITDPDAWEMLAAERAFLQAIGGSCNAPAAALSWVSDGQIHMDALYASDGVHMARMTGSRPANEGGALGKELAEKLLAGKKPGYVYFIGAGPGDRGLISQKGLECLKKAQVIIYDNLASPALLNEAREDALLIYAGKRAGSHYMKQEEISRLIVSYARKGYTVARLKGGDVFIFGRGGEEGLALREAGIDFEVIPGISSSYSVPAYQGIPVTHRGLASSFHVITGHEDGTKSREALDYATLAKEEGTLVFLMGLKNLPDIAARLMEHGKDPKTPAAVLESGTTARQRMASGTLENIADIARNEGIRTPAITVVGSVVSLHEALAWYEKKPLAGTSVLLTGTKPLADEMAEKLEDLGAQAVPFSLIYTRPLCSPQVEDMYEKLSDYTWAVFTSRNGVDVFFRGLKARSIDMRTLAYLKFAAIGDGTAKALAGYGIYCDYVPEEFSSQAMARDWVPGLKENDRIVLLRAAQASKVLPEALTRRGISHTVVSLYETAVDTRKMPELCRLLDQTDYVALCSASAADAFAQMTGDISYNAKLLCIGPVTEAEAAARGLSVYKTAKTYNIDGLIQCLMADDKN
;
A
#
# COMPACT_ATOMS: atom_id res chain seq x y z
N MET A 1 -49.96 9.57 8.77
CA MET A 1 -48.96 8.64 8.19
C MET A 1 -47.68 8.78 9.00
N VAL A 2 -46.94 7.69 9.24
CA VAL A 2 -45.65 7.76 9.96
C VAL A 2 -44.54 7.44 8.96
N ILE A 3 -43.51 8.28 8.89
CA ILE A 3 -42.27 8.05 8.13
C ILE A 3 -41.15 7.81 9.14
N LYS A 4 -40.44 6.70 9.01
CA LYS A 4 -39.28 6.39 9.86
C LYS A 4 -38.00 6.95 9.24
N ALA A 5 -37.38 7.92 9.90
CA ALA A 5 -36.15 8.56 9.47
C ALA A 5 -34.94 8.03 10.25
N GLY A 6 -34.09 7.24 9.57
CA GLY A 6 -32.83 6.77 10.13
C GLY A 6 -31.83 7.90 10.33
N SER A 7 -31.18 7.91 11.50
CA SER A 7 -30.16 8.88 11.85
C SER A 7 -29.01 8.22 12.62
N ARG A 8 -27.81 8.78 12.52
CA ARG A 8 -26.71 8.39 13.42
C ARG A 8 -26.97 8.95 14.82
N LYS A 9 -26.40 8.29 15.84
CA LYS A 9 -26.57 8.68 17.25
C LYS A 9 -25.87 9.99 17.66
N SER A 10 -24.98 10.54 16.82
CA SER A 10 -24.33 11.81 17.16
C SER A 10 -25.34 12.95 17.20
N LEU A 11 -25.21 13.88 18.15
CA LEU A 11 -26.13 15.01 18.29
C LEU A 11 -26.32 15.79 16.99
N LEU A 12 -25.23 16.09 16.27
CA LEU A 12 -25.32 16.78 14.98
C LEU A 12 -26.15 15.99 13.94
N ALA A 13 -26.04 14.66 13.91
CA ALA A 13 -26.84 13.85 12.98
C ALA A 13 -28.33 13.87 13.36
N LEU A 14 -28.64 13.77 14.66
CA LEU A 14 -30.02 13.87 15.14
C LEU A 14 -30.64 15.24 14.81
N VAL A 15 -29.89 16.33 15.02
CA VAL A 15 -30.30 17.68 14.63
C VAL A 15 -30.54 17.78 13.12
N GLN A 16 -29.68 17.18 12.30
CA GLN A 16 -29.85 17.17 10.83
C GLN A 16 -31.11 16.41 10.41
N THR A 17 -31.37 15.25 11.03
CA THR A 17 -32.59 14.48 10.77
C THR A 17 -33.82 15.24 11.23
N ARG A 18 -33.75 15.96 12.37
CA ARG A 18 -34.83 16.81 12.85
C ARG A 18 -35.15 17.95 11.89
N ILE A 19 -34.15 18.60 11.31
CA ILE A 19 -34.35 19.63 10.27
C ILE A 19 -35.14 19.07 9.08
N ILE A 20 -34.82 17.86 8.61
CA ILE A 20 -35.57 17.22 7.51
C ILE A 20 -36.98 16.80 7.95
N ALA A 21 -37.12 16.27 9.17
CA ALA A 21 -38.41 15.92 9.74
C ALA A 21 -39.34 17.14 9.78
N ASP A 22 -38.87 18.26 10.31
CA ASP A 22 -39.65 19.49 10.43
C ASP A 22 -40.05 20.04 9.05
N LEU A 23 -39.17 19.95 8.04
CA LEU A 23 -39.51 20.31 6.65
C LEU A 23 -40.63 19.45 6.05
N ILE A 24 -40.64 18.15 6.36
CA ILE A 24 -41.70 17.22 5.92
C ILE A 24 -43.00 17.55 6.64
N GLU A 25 -42.96 17.69 7.97
CA GLU A 25 -44.14 17.94 8.81
C GLU A 25 -44.76 19.32 8.51
N GLU A 26 -43.96 20.34 8.18
CA GLU A 26 -44.43 21.66 7.77
C GLU A 26 -45.22 21.60 6.44
N LYS A 27 -44.71 20.86 5.45
CA LYS A 27 -45.37 20.72 4.14
C LYS A 27 -46.54 19.74 4.17
N PHE A 28 -46.48 18.74 5.05
CA PHE A 28 -47.48 17.69 5.18
C PHE A 28 -47.88 17.49 6.65
N PRO A 29 -48.77 18.33 7.21
CA PRO A 29 -49.15 18.28 8.63
C PRO A 29 -49.80 16.97 9.11
N HIS A 30 -50.18 16.09 8.19
CA HIS A 30 -50.76 14.76 8.45
C HIS A 30 -49.71 13.63 8.47
N ILE A 31 -48.47 13.95 8.14
CA ILE A 31 -47.30 13.07 8.23
C ILE A 31 -46.59 13.39 9.54
N HIS A 32 -46.24 12.35 10.28
CA HIS A 32 -45.34 12.45 11.43
C HIS A 32 -44.04 11.71 11.09
N VAL A 33 -42.90 12.31 11.41
CA VAL A 33 -41.59 11.72 11.17
C VAL A 33 -41.00 11.21 12.48
N GLU A 34 -40.87 9.88 12.58
CA GLU A 34 -40.23 9.20 13.70
C GLU A 34 -38.72 9.08 13.44
N ILE A 35 -37.89 9.69 14.30
CA ILE A 35 -36.43 9.58 14.19
C ILE A 35 -35.96 8.27 14.82
N VAL A 36 -35.25 7.44 14.06
CA VAL A 36 -34.71 6.14 14.48
C VAL A 36 -33.18 6.22 14.60
N PRO A 37 -32.62 6.32 15.82
CA PRO A 37 -31.17 6.41 16.02
C PRO A 37 -30.46 5.06 15.85
N ILE A 38 -29.48 5.00 14.95
CA ILE A 38 -28.77 3.78 14.54
C ILE A 38 -27.27 3.94 14.85
N SER A 39 -26.65 2.87 15.36
CA SER A 39 -25.20 2.79 15.61
C SER A 39 -24.48 2.40 14.32
N THR A 40 -23.38 3.06 13.96
CA THR A 40 -22.58 2.71 12.78
C THR A 40 -21.16 2.31 13.19
N GLN A 41 -20.49 1.44 12.43
CA GLN A 41 -19.12 1.02 12.73
C GLN A 41 -18.12 2.18 12.89
N GLY A 42 -18.33 3.30 12.17
CA GLY A 42 -17.51 4.50 12.29
C GLY A 42 -17.66 5.26 13.62
N ASP A 43 -18.75 5.00 14.37
CA ASP A 43 -18.98 5.56 15.70
C ASP A 43 -18.31 4.72 16.81
N GLU A 44 -18.04 3.43 16.56
CA GLU A 44 -17.53 2.48 17.56
C GLU A 44 -16.00 2.30 17.55
N ARG A 45 -15.31 2.65 16.44
CA ARG A 45 -13.85 2.45 16.28
C ARG A 45 -13.09 3.76 16.02
N LEU A 46 -12.69 4.45 17.10
CA LEU A 46 -12.01 5.75 17.08
C LEU A 46 -10.47 5.68 16.93
N ASP A 47 -9.90 4.48 17.01
CA ASP A 47 -8.46 4.17 17.13
C ASP A 47 -7.70 4.06 15.79
N LYS A 48 -8.40 3.94 14.65
CA LYS A 48 -7.80 3.81 13.30
C LYS A 48 -8.05 5.04 12.43
N SER A 49 -7.15 5.31 11.46
CA SER A 49 -7.30 6.44 10.52
C SER A 49 -8.42 6.18 9.47
N LEU A 50 -9.07 7.24 8.96
CA LEU A 50 -10.16 7.16 7.96
C LEU A 50 -9.61 6.61 6.65
N ALA A 51 -8.35 6.93 6.34
CA ALA A 51 -7.61 6.37 5.22
C ALA A 51 -7.29 4.87 5.38
N SER A 52 -7.20 4.36 6.62
CA SER A 52 -6.96 2.94 6.89
C SER A 52 -8.22 2.07 6.85
N PHE A 53 -9.41 2.66 6.80
CA PHE A 53 -10.63 1.93 6.47
C PHE A 53 -10.72 1.81 4.95
N GLY A 54 -10.09 0.77 4.41
CA GLY A 54 -10.29 0.38 3.02
C GLY A 54 -11.70 -0.18 2.84
N GLY A 55 -12.66 0.69 2.50
CA GLY A 55 -14.04 0.30 2.24
C GLY A 55 -14.97 1.49 2.00
N LYS A 56 -15.96 1.34 1.11
CA LYS A 56 -17.06 2.31 0.91
C LYS A 56 -17.99 2.29 2.15
N GLY A 57 -18.49 3.45 2.57
CA GLY A 57 -19.69 3.53 3.44
C GLY A 57 -19.52 3.28 4.95
N VAL A 58 -18.38 3.62 5.57
CA VAL A 58 -18.12 3.41 7.03
C VAL A 58 -19.18 4.04 7.96
N PHE A 59 -19.93 5.04 7.47
CA PHE A 59 -20.97 5.74 8.22
C PHE A 59 -22.38 5.57 7.62
N THR A 60 -22.54 4.84 6.51
CA THR A 60 -23.82 4.73 5.79
C THR A 60 -24.35 3.31 5.73
N ARG A 61 -23.49 2.29 5.84
CA ARG A 61 -23.87 0.88 5.62
C ARG A 61 -25.05 0.42 6.47
N GLU A 62 -25.05 0.68 7.77
CA GLU A 62 -26.15 0.23 8.65
C GLU A 62 -27.46 0.96 8.36
N LEU A 63 -27.40 2.19 7.86
CA LEU A 63 -28.58 2.94 7.38
C LEU A 63 -29.09 2.34 6.06
N GLU A 64 -28.18 2.04 5.14
CA GLU A 64 -28.50 1.43 3.84
C GLU A 64 -29.15 0.04 4.00
N ASP A 65 -28.63 -0.79 4.92
CA ASP A 65 -29.19 -2.12 5.22
C ASP A 65 -30.65 -2.01 5.75
N GLN A 66 -30.93 -1.05 6.63
CA GLN A 66 -32.29 -0.81 7.15
C GLN A 66 -33.23 -0.16 6.14
N LEU A 67 -32.71 0.66 5.23
CA LEU A 67 -33.48 1.16 4.09
C LEU A 67 -33.89 0.01 3.19
N LEU A 68 -32.99 -0.92 2.88
CA LEU A 68 -33.29 -2.07 2.02
C LEU A 68 -34.25 -3.07 2.68
N SER A 69 -34.15 -3.28 4.00
CA SER A 69 -35.06 -4.16 4.74
C SER A 69 -36.44 -3.55 4.98
N GLY A 70 -36.60 -2.23 4.80
CA GLY A 70 -37.84 -1.51 5.07
C GLY A 70 -38.06 -1.16 6.54
N GLU A 71 -37.03 -1.31 7.39
CA GLU A 71 -37.08 -0.92 8.80
C GLU A 71 -37.17 0.59 8.99
N ILE A 72 -36.51 1.34 8.09
CA ILE A 72 -36.63 2.79 7.95
C ILE A 72 -37.10 3.15 6.54
N ASP A 73 -37.71 4.32 6.40
CA ASP A 73 -38.23 4.83 5.13
C ASP A 73 -37.24 5.74 4.43
N ILE A 74 -36.55 6.58 5.19
CA ILE A 74 -35.56 7.54 4.71
C ILE A 74 -34.34 7.55 5.62
N ALA A 75 -33.17 7.88 5.08
CA ALA A 75 -31.96 8.15 5.86
C ALA A 75 -31.44 9.55 5.56
N VAL A 76 -31.05 10.31 6.59
CA VAL A 76 -30.58 11.70 6.43
C VAL A 76 -29.07 11.77 6.62
N HIS A 77 -28.39 12.38 5.65
CA HIS A 77 -26.94 12.48 5.62
C HIS A 77 -26.49 13.93 5.43
N SER A 78 -25.35 14.26 6.05
CA SER A 78 -24.51 15.34 5.52
C SER A 78 -24.00 14.91 4.14
N ALA A 79 -24.33 15.66 3.09
CA ALA A 79 -24.08 15.20 1.72
C ALA A 79 -22.59 14.92 1.40
N LYS A 80 -21.67 15.63 2.08
CA LYS A 80 -20.22 15.40 2.00
C LYS A 80 -19.74 14.03 2.52
N ASP A 81 -20.54 13.39 3.36
CA ASP A 81 -20.22 12.10 3.98
C ASP A 81 -20.87 10.93 3.22
N MET A 82 -21.71 11.21 2.22
CA MET A 82 -22.33 10.20 1.37
C MET A 82 -21.35 9.65 0.33
N PRO A 83 -21.39 8.34 0.04
CA PRO A 83 -20.66 7.80 -1.09
C PRO A 83 -21.19 8.36 -2.43
N VAL A 84 -20.30 8.43 -3.43
CA VAL A 84 -20.64 8.91 -4.78
C VAL A 84 -21.52 7.89 -5.52
N GLU A 85 -21.26 6.61 -5.32
CA GLU A 85 -22.11 5.51 -5.79
C GLU A 85 -22.93 4.98 -4.61
N LEU A 86 -24.26 4.95 -4.76
CA LEU A 86 -25.17 4.40 -3.77
C LEU A 86 -25.36 2.90 -3.99
N THR A 87 -25.81 2.20 -2.96
CA THR A 87 -26.10 0.76 -3.02
C THR A 87 -27.27 0.49 -3.97
N PRO A 88 -27.20 -0.53 -4.85
CA PRO A 88 -28.29 -0.84 -5.78
C PRO A 88 -29.64 -0.99 -5.07
N GLY A 89 -30.67 -0.32 -5.60
CA GLY A 89 -32.00 -0.24 -4.99
C GLY A 89 -32.24 1.00 -4.14
N LEU A 90 -31.19 1.75 -3.80
CA LEU A 90 -31.27 3.03 -3.10
C LEU A 90 -30.99 4.20 -4.05
N VAL A 91 -31.61 5.34 -3.77
CA VAL A 91 -31.49 6.58 -4.56
C VAL A 91 -31.40 7.80 -3.64
N LEU A 92 -30.81 8.87 -4.15
CA LEU A 92 -30.93 10.20 -3.55
C LEU A 92 -32.37 10.68 -3.80
N GLY A 93 -33.16 10.82 -2.74
CA GLY A 93 -34.57 11.20 -2.82
C GLY A 93 -34.82 12.69 -2.65
N ALA A 94 -34.06 13.37 -1.79
CA ALA A 94 -34.19 14.83 -1.62
C ALA A 94 -32.87 15.51 -1.26
N VAL A 95 -32.77 16.80 -1.58
CA VAL A 95 -31.67 17.67 -1.13
C VAL A 95 -32.25 18.96 -0.56
N ALA A 96 -31.96 19.23 0.71
CA ALA A 96 -32.44 20.45 1.37
C ALA A 96 -31.53 21.64 1.05
N LYS A 97 -32.07 22.85 1.24
CA LYS A 97 -31.38 24.13 1.02
C LYS A 97 -30.02 24.15 1.74
N ARG A 98 -29.00 24.67 1.04
CA ARG A 98 -27.62 24.71 1.53
C ARG A 98 -27.46 25.65 2.73
N ALA A 99 -26.90 25.12 3.82
CA ALA A 99 -26.45 25.92 4.97
C ALA A 99 -25.05 26.53 4.70
N PRO A 100 -24.54 27.45 5.53
CA PRO A 100 -23.24 28.09 5.32
C PRO A 100 -22.09 27.10 5.04
N GLN A 101 -21.44 27.27 3.90
CA GLN A 101 -20.53 26.29 3.32
C GLN A 101 -19.07 26.42 3.76
N LYS A 102 -18.68 27.50 4.43
CA LYS A 102 -17.27 27.79 4.74
C LYS A 102 -16.71 26.80 5.77
N ASP A 103 -15.41 26.57 5.70
CA ASP A 103 -14.66 26.02 6.84
C ASP A 103 -14.34 27.15 7.83
N MET A 104 -14.17 26.82 9.10
CA MET A 104 -13.84 27.78 10.16
C MET A 104 -12.57 27.36 10.89
N LEU A 105 -11.69 28.32 11.14
CA LEU A 105 -10.67 28.21 12.17
C LEU A 105 -11.32 28.41 13.54
N VAL A 106 -11.10 27.45 14.43
CA VAL A 106 -11.64 27.48 15.80
C VAL A 106 -10.48 27.50 16.78
N THR A 107 -10.49 28.49 17.66
CA THR A 107 -9.50 28.65 18.74
C THR A 107 -10.23 28.86 20.07
N CYS A 108 -9.53 28.66 21.19
CA CYS A 108 -10.10 29.05 22.48
C CYS A 108 -10.23 30.59 22.55
N LYS A 109 -11.35 31.07 23.08
CA LYS A 109 -11.60 32.49 23.28
C LYS A 109 -10.56 33.04 24.26
N GLY A 110 -9.94 34.16 23.91
CA GLY A 110 -8.85 34.75 24.71
C GLY A 110 -7.46 34.13 24.47
N SER A 111 -7.31 33.19 23.54
CA SER A 111 -5.99 32.59 23.19
C SER A 111 -4.97 33.58 22.59
N GLY A 112 -5.42 34.75 22.12
CA GLY A 112 -4.59 35.71 21.41
C GLY A 112 -4.17 35.27 20.00
N ALA A 113 -4.69 34.14 19.52
CA ALA A 113 -4.39 33.63 18.18
C ALA A 113 -4.92 34.60 17.10
N PRO A 114 -4.11 34.94 16.08
CA PRO A 114 -4.57 35.70 14.92
C PRO A 114 -5.73 34.98 14.22
N GLN A 115 -6.73 35.75 13.80
CA GLN A 115 -7.86 35.23 13.01
C GLN A 115 -7.45 34.95 11.55
N ASP A 116 -6.45 35.68 11.05
CA ASP A 116 -5.91 35.49 9.71
C ASP A 116 -4.93 34.30 9.68
N LEU A 117 -5.27 33.26 8.91
CA LEU A 117 -4.46 32.05 8.73
C LEU A 117 -3.01 32.37 8.33
N ALA A 118 -2.81 33.38 7.49
CA ALA A 118 -1.48 33.76 7.01
C ALA A 118 -0.59 34.37 8.12
N LYS A 119 -1.20 34.85 9.20
CA LYS A 119 -0.51 35.49 10.33
C LYS A 119 -0.30 34.56 11.52
N LEU A 120 -0.75 33.31 11.44
CA LEU A 120 -0.50 32.32 12.49
C LEU A 120 1.02 32.10 12.66
N PRO A 121 1.52 32.00 13.90
CA PRO A 121 2.94 31.88 14.17
C PRO A 121 3.51 30.55 13.65
N ARG A 122 4.81 30.53 13.36
CA ARG A 122 5.50 29.30 12.95
C ARG A 122 5.43 28.27 14.08
N GLY A 123 5.07 27.03 13.72
CA GLY A 123 4.86 25.94 14.68
C GLY A 123 3.44 25.84 15.23
N PHE A 124 2.54 26.77 14.94
CA PHE A 124 1.14 26.72 15.39
C PHE A 124 0.47 25.42 14.96
N VAL A 125 -0.08 24.69 15.92
CA VAL A 125 -0.59 23.33 15.74
C VAL A 125 -2.08 23.37 15.42
N ILE A 126 -2.43 23.02 14.17
CA ILE A 126 -3.83 22.91 13.72
C ILE A 126 -4.27 21.45 13.66
N GLY A 127 -5.39 21.16 14.34
CA GLY A 127 -6.06 19.86 14.30
C GLY A 127 -6.97 19.70 13.09
N THR A 128 -6.62 18.80 12.16
CA THR A 128 -7.52 18.34 11.08
C THR A 128 -7.16 16.93 10.62
N GLY A 129 -8.17 16.09 10.38
CA GLY A 129 -7.99 14.75 9.78
C GLY A 129 -8.23 14.71 8.26
N SER A 130 -8.44 15.87 7.63
CA SER A 130 -8.77 15.98 6.20
C SER A 130 -7.55 16.43 5.40
N LEU A 131 -7.11 15.60 4.44
CA LEU A 131 -6.01 15.94 3.54
C LEU A 131 -6.33 17.18 2.68
N ARG A 132 -7.59 17.35 2.25
CA ARG A 132 -8.08 18.58 1.58
C ARG A 132 -7.74 19.84 2.39
N ARG A 133 -8.03 19.83 3.70
CA ARG A 133 -7.76 20.98 4.58
C ARG A 133 -6.27 21.16 4.80
N GLU A 134 -5.54 20.07 5.03
CA GLU A 134 -4.10 20.11 5.24
C GLU A 134 -3.37 20.78 4.07
N LEU A 135 -3.64 20.35 2.83
CA LEU A 135 -2.97 20.89 1.65
C LEU A 135 -3.27 22.39 1.46
N GLN A 136 -4.53 22.81 1.64
CA GLN A 136 -4.92 24.22 1.52
C GLN A 136 -4.34 25.08 2.65
N LEU A 137 -4.35 24.59 3.89
CA LEU A 137 -3.74 25.26 5.03
C LEU A 137 -2.24 25.49 4.80
N LYS A 138 -1.51 24.46 4.36
CA LYS A 138 -0.08 24.54 4.06
C LYS A 138 0.23 25.47 2.87
N ALA A 139 -0.69 25.57 1.90
CA ALA A 139 -0.56 26.52 0.80
C ALA A 139 -0.69 27.98 1.26
N VAL A 140 -1.57 28.26 2.22
CA VAL A 140 -1.73 29.61 2.79
C VAL A 140 -0.61 29.97 3.76
N ASN A 141 -0.21 29.03 4.64
CA ASN A 141 0.86 29.24 5.61
C ASN A 141 1.69 27.96 5.78
N PRO A 142 2.85 27.85 5.11
CA PRO A 142 3.73 26.67 5.22
C PRO A 142 4.35 26.48 6.62
N GLY A 143 4.30 27.50 7.49
CA GLY A 143 4.93 27.49 8.80
C GLY A 143 4.13 26.78 9.90
N ILE A 144 2.88 26.41 9.67
CA ILE A 144 2.01 25.73 10.64
C ILE A 144 2.28 24.21 10.69
N THR A 145 1.99 23.60 11.83
CA THR A 145 2.06 22.15 12.02
C THR A 145 0.66 21.56 11.98
N ILE A 146 0.45 20.53 11.16
CA ILE A 146 -0.84 19.82 11.11
C ILE A 146 -0.76 18.56 11.95
N LYS A 147 -1.73 18.36 12.84
CA LYS A 147 -1.90 17.11 13.60
C LYS A 147 -3.28 16.50 13.33
N PRO A 148 -3.38 15.17 13.20
CA PRO A 148 -4.65 14.51 12.96
C PRO A 148 -5.57 14.63 14.18
N ILE A 149 -6.84 14.96 13.96
CA ILE A 149 -7.87 15.02 15.01
C ILE A 149 -9.08 14.15 14.65
N ARG A 150 -9.66 13.47 15.64
CA ARG A 150 -10.85 12.60 15.52
C ARG A 150 -11.86 12.85 16.63
N GLY A 151 -13.08 12.41 16.39
CA GLY A 151 -14.25 12.56 17.26
C GLY A 151 -15.38 13.32 16.56
N ASN A 152 -16.55 13.37 17.20
CA ASN A 152 -17.63 14.28 16.82
C ASN A 152 -17.24 15.74 17.11
N VAL A 153 -18.12 16.70 16.80
CA VAL A 153 -17.83 18.14 16.96
C VAL A 153 -17.42 18.47 18.40
N GLN A 154 -18.22 18.06 19.38
CA GLN A 154 -17.98 18.34 20.80
C GLN A 154 -16.70 17.69 21.31
N THR A 155 -16.41 16.43 20.92
CA THR A 155 -15.13 15.77 21.27
C THR A 155 -13.93 16.55 20.74
N ARG A 156 -14.00 17.08 19.52
CA ARG A 156 -12.90 17.87 18.94
C ARG A 156 -12.73 19.21 19.66
N LEU A 157 -13.82 19.87 20.00
CA LEU A 157 -13.81 21.11 20.79
C LEU A 157 -13.24 20.89 22.19
N ASN A 158 -13.53 19.75 22.83
CA ASN A 158 -12.93 19.40 24.12
C ASN A 158 -11.41 19.19 24.02
N LYS A 159 -10.92 18.53 22.97
CA LYS A 159 -9.47 18.38 22.73
C LYS A 159 -8.77 19.72 22.52
N LEU A 160 -9.42 20.64 21.80
CA LEU A 160 -8.94 22.02 21.67
C LEU A 160 -8.90 22.71 23.05
N ALA A 161 -9.97 22.62 23.83
CA ALA A 161 -10.04 23.22 25.17
C ALA A 161 -9.02 22.61 26.16
N ALA A 162 -8.61 21.36 25.94
CA ALA A 162 -7.57 20.68 26.72
C ALA A 162 -6.13 21.08 26.32
N GLY A 163 -5.96 21.91 25.29
CA GLY A 163 -4.65 22.38 24.83
C GLY A 163 -3.89 21.36 23.98
N GLU A 164 -4.55 20.33 23.43
CA GLU A 164 -3.89 19.38 22.51
C GLU A 164 -3.51 20.02 21.15
N TYR A 165 -4.20 21.11 20.80
CA TYR A 165 -4.04 21.87 19.56
C TYR A 165 -4.17 23.37 19.87
N ASP A 166 -3.49 24.22 19.10
CA ASP A 166 -3.65 25.67 19.20
C ASP A 166 -4.92 26.15 18.47
N GLY A 167 -5.34 25.41 17.44
CA GLY A 167 -6.60 25.60 16.74
C GLY A 167 -7.06 24.33 16.03
N ILE A 168 -8.33 24.26 15.62
CA ILE A 168 -8.87 23.17 14.80
C ILE A 168 -9.69 23.72 13.64
N ILE A 169 -9.91 22.92 12.60
CA ILE A 169 -10.79 23.29 11.48
C ILE A 169 -12.11 22.49 11.55
N LEU A 170 -13.23 23.21 11.54
CA LEU A 170 -14.59 22.66 11.49
C LEU A 170 -15.39 23.24 10.33
N ALA A 171 -16.47 22.56 9.92
CA ALA A 171 -17.38 23.08 8.90
C ALA A 171 -18.41 24.01 9.56
N GLN A 172 -18.64 25.19 8.98
CA GLN A 172 -19.54 26.20 9.55
C GLN A 172 -20.96 25.66 9.77
N ALA A 173 -21.56 25.04 8.73
CA ALA A 173 -22.88 24.44 8.82
C ALA A 173 -23.06 23.46 10.00
N GLY A 174 -22.01 22.72 10.38
CA GLY A 174 -22.11 21.78 11.50
C GLY A 174 -22.24 22.48 12.84
N VAL A 175 -21.58 23.63 13.01
CA VAL A 175 -21.62 24.42 14.23
C VAL A 175 -22.92 25.22 14.31
N SER A 176 -23.30 25.90 13.22
CA SER A 176 -24.53 26.71 13.19
C SER A 176 -25.77 25.89 13.55
N ARG A 177 -25.87 24.65 13.04
CA ARG A 177 -26.96 23.73 13.38
C ARG A 177 -27.02 23.37 14.87
N LEU A 178 -25.85 23.20 15.50
CA LEU A 178 -25.78 22.88 16.93
C LEU A 178 -26.13 24.09 17.80
N GLU A 179 -25.64 25.28 17.45
CA GLU A 179 -25.99 26.52 18.14
C GLU A 179 -27.48 26.86 18.03
N GLU A 180 -28.07 26.69 16.84
CA GLU A 180 -29.51 26.85 16.62
C GLU A 180 -30.33 25.83 17.43
N ASN A 181 -29.89 24.57 17.48
CA ASN A 181 -30.52 23.54 18.30
C ASN A 181 -30.45 23.87 19.80
N GLN A 182 -29.31 24.34 20.29
CA GLN A 182 -29.14 24.76 21.68
C GLN A 182 -30.07 25.94 22.01
N ALA A 183 -30.17 26.93 21.12
CA ALA A 183 -31.07 28.07 21.29
C ALA A 183 -32.55 27.65 21.30
N ALA A 184 -32.92 26.63 20.51
CA ALA A 184 -34.28 26.10 20.44
C ALA A 184 -34.63 25.12 21.58
N GLY A 185 -33.63 24.56 22.29
CA GLY A 185 -33.83 23.54 23.32
C GLY A 185 -34.38 22.20 22.79
N ALA A 186 -34.22 21.93 21.49
CA ALA A 186 -34.99 20.89 20.79
C ALA A 186 -34.48 19.44 21.00
N LEU A 187 -33.18 19.25 21.32
CA LEU A 187 -32.57 17.92 21.47
C LEU A 187 -31.55 17.80 22.63
N GLY A 188 -31.55 18.72 23.60
CA GLY A 188 -30.63 18.70 24.75
C GLY A 188 -29.16 18.88 24.36
N ASP A 189 -28.68 20.12 24.38
CA ASP A 189 -27.27 20.47 24.14
C ASP A 189 -26.78 21.45 25.21
N ASP A 190 -26.15 20.93 26.26
CA ASP A 190 -25.58 21.75 27.35
C ASP A 190 -24.13 22.18 27.06
N PHE A 191 -23.64 22.00 25.82
CA PHE A 191 -22.26 22.32 25.49
C PHE A 191 -22.03 23.83 25.38
N ASP A 192 -21.06 24.36 26.13
CA ASP A 192 -20.74 25.79 26.11
C ASP A 192 -19.88 26.18 24.88
N TYR A 193 -20.53 26.47 23.76
CA TYR A 193 -19.88 26.96 22.54
C TYR A 193 -19.27 28.36 22.69
N SER A 194 -19.66 29.14 23.72
CA SER A 194 -19.21 30.52 23.93
C SER A 194 -17.72 30.62 24.32
N ARG A 195 -17.11 29.49 24.70
CA ARG A 195 -15.69 29.33 25.05
C ARG A 195 -14.75 29.41 23.84
N PHE A 196 -15.29 29.37 22.63
CA PHE A 196 -14.49 29.31 21.40
C PHE A 196 -14.64 30.60 20.58
N SER A 197 -13.62 30.89 19.79
CA SER A 197 -13.64 31.91 18.75
C SER A 197 -13.79 31.21 17.40
N TRP A 198 -14.77 31.66 16.61
CA TRP A 198 -15.13 31.07 15.33
C TRP A 198 -14.76 32.03 14.22
N THR A 199 -13.77 31.67 13.39
CA THR A 199 -13.32 32.51 12.29
C THR A 199 -13.62 31.82 10.95
N PRO A 200 -14.65 32.26 10.20
CA PRO A 200 -14.92 31.74 8.86
C PRO A 200 -13.77 32.02 7.91
N LEU A 201 -13.32 30.99 7.21
CA LEU A 201 -12.25 31.09 6.22
C LEU A 201 -12.84 31.48 4.86
N ASP A 202 -12.14 32.36 4.15
CA ASP A 202 -12.55 32.75 2.81
C ASP A 202 -12.43 31.56 1.84
N VAL A 203 -13.33 31.45 0.87
CA VAL A 203 -13.31 30.36 -0.13
C VAL A 203 -12.09 30.44 -1.05
N ALA A 204 -11.46 31.63 -1.16
CA ALA A 204 -10.17 31.80 -1.81
C ALA A 204 -9.03 31.13 -1.03
N GLN A 205 -9.12 31.11 0.31
CA GLN A 205 -8.13 30.47 1.20
C GLN A 205 -8.43 28.98 1.43
N MET A 206 -9.71 28.62 1.50
CA MET A 206 -10.16 27.27 1.87
C MET A 206 -11.46 26.92 1.14
N LEU A 207 -11.34 26.29 -0.02
CA LEU A 207 -12.49 25.74 -0.73
C LEU A 207 -13.05 24.53 0.05
N PRO A 208 -14.37 24.46 0.27
CA PRO A 208 -14.99 23.43 1.10
C PRO A 208 -15.04 22.06 0.41
N ALA A 209 -15.37 21.03 1.19
CA ALA A 209 -15.63 19.70 0.62
C ALA A 209 -16.89 19.73 -0.25
N ALA A 210 -16.92 18.92 -1.30
CA ALA A 210 -18.13 18.61 -2.05
C ALA A 210 -19.26 18.18 -1.09
N GLY A 211 -20.47 18.66 -1.28
CA GLY A 211 -21.63 18.45 -0.43
C GLY A 211 -21.61 19.20 0.90
N GLN A 212 -20.58 20.00 1.21
CA GLN A 212 -20.52 20.69 2.50
C GLN A 212 -21.65 21.71 2.63
N GLY A 213 -22.39 21.62 3.75
CA GLY A 213 -23.56 22.46 4.03
C GLY A 213 -24.89 21.89 3.54
N LEU A 214 -24.87 20.90 2.63
CA LEU A 214 -26.08 20.26 2.12
C LEU A 214 -26.51 19.09 3.00
N LEU A 215 -27.82 18.92 3.14
CA LEU A 215 -28.43 17.70 3.69
C LEU A 215 -29.07 16.94 2.54
N ALA A 216 -28.78 15.65 2.48
CA ALA A 216 -29.25 14.74 1.46
C ALA A 216 -30.05 13.62 2.13
N VAL A 217 -31.17 13.26 1.51
CA VAL A 217 -32.07 12.21 1.97
C VAL A 217 -31.96 11.02 1.03
N GLU A 218 -31.55 9.87 1.55
CA GLU A 218 -31.49 8.60 0.84
C GLU A 218 -32.77 7.79 1.09
N THR A 219 -33.30 7.14 0.06
CA THR A 219 -34.53 6.33 0.10
C THR A 219 -34.44 5.14 -0.85
N ARG A 220 -35.39 4.21 -0.76
CA ARG A 220 -35.58 3.16 -1.77
C ARG A 220 -36.11 3.76 -3.07
N GLN A 221 -35.67 3.22 -4.20
CA GLN A 221 -36.19 3.63 -5.52
C GLN A 221 -37.73 3.50 -5.58
N GLY A 222 -38.43 4.56 -5.99
CA GLY A 222 -39.90 4.59 -6.05
C GLY A 222 -40.61 4.86 -4.73
N HIS A 223 -39.89 5.04 -3.60
CA HIS A 223 -40.50 5.22 -2.28
C HIS A 223 -40.53 6.70 -1.86
N LEU A 224 -41.72 7.19 -1.49
CA LEU A 224 -41.98 8.57 -1.01
C LEU A 224 -41.61 9.69 -2.00
N GLU A 225 -41.63 9.43 -3.31
CA GLU A 225 -41.20 10.37 -4.34
C GLU A 225 -41.87 11.74 -4.22
N ASP A 226 -43.20 11.80 -4.09
CA ASP A 226 -43.95 13.07 -3.98
C ASP A 226 -43.54 13.89 -2.74
N VAL A 227 -43.33 13.22 -1.60
CA VAL A 227 -42.96 13.87 -0.33
C VAL A 227 -41.53 14.41 -0.41
N LEU A 228 -40.61 13.61 -0.94
CA LEU A 228 -39.20 13.95 -1.04
C LEU A 228 -38.94 15.02 -2.11
N GLN A 229 -39.64 14.95 -3.24
CA GLN A 229 -39.61 16.00 -4.25
C GLN A 229 -40.13 17.32 -3.68
N ALA A 230 -41.20 17.29 -2.87
CA ALA A 230 -41.76 18.50 -2.28
C ALA A 230 -40.79 19.20 -1.32
N ILE A 231 -39.94 18.50 -0.56
CA ILE A 231 -38.96 19.13 0.34
C ILE A 231 -37.61 19.48 -0.33
N THR A 232 -37.43 19.10 -1.60
CA THR A 232 -36.18 19.34 -2.33
C THR A 232 -36.06 20.81 -2.74
N ASP A 233 -34.88 21.38 -2.52
CA ASP A 233 -34.48 22.67 -3.09
C ASP A 233 -33.84 22.43 -4.47
N PRO A 234 -34.43 22.92 -5.59
CA PRO A 234 -33.96 22.62 -6.94
C PRO A 234 -32.53 23.08 -7.20
N ASP A 235 -32.14 24.24 -6.67
CA ASP A 235 -30.78 24.76 -6.85
C ASP A 235 -29.78 23.91 -6.06
N ALA A 236 -30.11 23.54 -4.82
CA ALA A 236 -29.29 22.66 -4.00
C ALA A 236 -29.10 21.27 -4.62
N TRP A 237 -30.12 20.75 -5.32
CA TRP A 237 -30.04 19.51 -6.08
C TRP A 237 -28.99 19.59 -7.18
N GLU A 238 -29.06 20.62 -8.03
CA GLU A 238 -28.11 20.82 -9.13
C GLU A 238 -26.69 21.11 -8.62
N MET A 239 -26.58 21.88 -7.53
CA MET A 239 -25.30 22.07 -6.83
C MET A 239 -24.70 20.74 -6.38
N LEU A 240 -25.49 19.88 -5.72
CA LEU A 240 -25.00 18.58 -5.29
C LEU A 240 -24.65 17.67 -6.47
N ALA A 241 -25.45 17.70 -7.54
CA ALA A 241 -25.21 16.94 -8.76
C ALA A 241 -23.86 17.31 -9.40
N ALA A 242 -23.54 18.60 -9.49
CA ALA A 242 -22.25 19.08 -9.99
C ALA A 242 -21.09 18.60 -9.13
N GLU A 243 -21.17 18.80 -7.82
CA GLU A 243 -20.09 18.46 -6.89
C GLU A 243 -19.86 16.94 -6.81
N ARG A 244 -20.92 16.13 -6.90
CA ARG A 244 -20.83 14.66 -6.94
C ARG A 244 -20.28 14.14 -8.26
N ALA A 245 -20.73 14.69 -9.40
CA ALA A 245 -20.23 14.29 -10.72
C ALA A 245 -18.73 14.58 -10.86
N PHE A 246 -18.27 15.72 -10.32
CA PHE A 246 -16.85 16.04 -10.21
C PHE A 246 -16.08 14.98 -9.41
N LEU A 247 -16.53 14.65 -8.19
CA LEU A 247 -15.89 13.62 -7.38
C LEU A 247 -15.86 12.25 -8.06
N GLN A 248 -16.94 11.88 -8.75
CA GLN A 248 -17.04 10.64 -9.52
C GLN A 248 -15.98 10.58 -10.62
N ALA A 249 -15.87 11.64 -11.41
CA ALA A 249 -14.99 11.70 -12.57
C ALA A 249 -13.50 11.66 -12.18
N ILE A 250 -13.11 12.25 -11.05
CA ILE A 250 -11.73 12.15 -10.52
C ILE A 250 -11.45 10.83 -9.77
N GLY A 251 -12.43 9.92 -9.67
CA GLY A 251 -12.31 8.68 -8.89
C GLY A 251 -12.13 8.92 -7.39
N GLY A 252 -12.69 10.02 -6.88
CA GLY A 252 -12.57 10.46 -5.50
C GLY A 252 -13.65 9.88 -4.58
N SER A 253 -13.37 9.89 -3.28
CA SER A 253 -14.33 9.64 -2.20
C SER A 253 -14.25 10.79 -1.17
N CYS A 254 -14.92 10.68 -0.02
CA CYS A 254 -14.90 11.67 1.06
C CYS A 254 -13.47 12.01 1.58
N ASN A 255 -12.48 11.15 1.32
CA ASN A 255 -11.07 11.35 1.69
C ASN A 255 -10.19 11.83 0.53
N ALA A 256 -10.75 12.05 -0.67
CA ALA A 256 -9.97 12.57 -1.78
C ALA A 256 -9.37 13.95 -1.43
N PRO A 257 -8.14 14.26 -1.88
CA PRO A 257 -7.56 15.59 -1.77
C PRO A 257 -8.22 16.53 -2.80
N ALA A 258 -9.52 16.71 -2.69
CA ALA A 258 -10.36 17.44 -3.61
C ALA A 258 -11.31 18.36 -2.83
N ALA A 259 -11.63 19.51 -3.42
CA ALA A 259 -12.61 20.46 -2.91
C ALA A 259 -13.53 20.89 -4.05
N ALA A 260 -14.79 21.18 -3.74
CA ALA A 260 -15.76 21.59 -4.72
C ALA A 260 -16.81 22.49 -4.06
N LEU A 261 -17.14 23.58 -4.72
CA LEU A 261 -18.20 24.48 -4.31
C LEU A 261 -18.95 24.99 -5.53
N SER A 262 -20.23 24.66 -5.62
CA SER A 262 -21.15 25.17 -6.63
C SER A 262 -22.20 26.11 -6.03
N TRP A 263 -22.67 27.04 -6.85
CA TRP A 263 -23.78 27.94 -6.54
C TRP A 263 -24.57 28.27 -7.81
N VAL A 264 -25.84 28.61 -7.64
CA VAL A 264 -26.71 29.05 -8.74
C VAL A 264 -26.88 30.57 -8.66
N SER A 265 -26.69 31.25 -9.78
CA SER A 265 -26.96 32.69 -9.95
C SER A 265 -27.39 32.95 -11.38
N ASP A 266 -28.35 33.84 -11.59
CA ASP A 266 -28.74 34.32 -12.93
C ASP A 266 -29.07 33.19 -13.93
N GLY A 267 -29.71 32.12 -13.46
CA GLY A 267 -30.07 30.95 -14.28
C GLY A 267 -28.89 30.07 -14.72
N GLN A 268 -27.71 30.27 -14.13
CA GLN A 268 -26.51 29.49 -14.35
C GLN A 268 -26.08 28.80 -13.06
N ILE A 269 -25.55 27.58 -13.18
CA ILE A 269 -24.77 26.94 -12.13
C ILE A 269 -23.30 27.25 -12.36
N HIS A 270 -22.63 27.72 -11.31
CA HIS A 270 -21.20 27.97 -11.26
C HIS A 270 -20.56 26.96 -10.32
N MET A 271 -19.30 26.61 -10.58
CA MET A 271 -18.55 25.71 -9.71
C MET A 271 -17.07 26.08 -9.69
N ASP A 272 -16.53 26.14 -8.48
CA ASP A 272 -15.10 26.11 -8.20
C ASP A 272 -14.70 24.69 -7.77
N ALA A 273 -13.64 24.17 -8.36
CA ALA A 273 -13.10 22.85 -8.08
C ALA A 273 -11.59 22.92 -7.82
N LEU A 274 -11.11 22.17 -6.83
CA LEU A 274 -9.69 21.92 -6.57
C LEU A 274 -9.44 20.43 -6.51
N TYR A 275 -8.31 20.00 -7.06
CA TYR A 275 -7.86 18.62 -6.94
C TYR A 275 -6.34 18.51 -6.92
N ALA A 276 -5.80 17.76 -5.97
CA ALA A 276 -4.40 17.32 -5.98
C ALA A 276 -4.28 15.89 -6.47
N SER A 277 -4.07 15.72 -7.78
CA SER A 277 -3.95 14.40 -8.42
C SER A 277 -2.76 13.57 -7.95
N ASP A 278 -1.66 14.22 -7.52
CA ASP A 278 -0.50 13.59 -6.88
C ASP A 278 -0.58 13.55 -5.34
N GLY A 279 -1.67 14.05 -4.76
CA GLY A 279 -1.83 14.18 -3.31
C GLY A 279 -0.99 15.29 -2.66
N VAL A 280 -0.33 16.14 -3.45
CA VAL A 280 0.57 17.20 -2.96
C VAL A 280 0.21 18.57 -3.57
N HIS A 281 0.10 18.66 -4.89
CA HIS A 281 -0.09 19.93 -5.60
C HIS A 281 -1.55 20.12 -6.01
N MET A 282 -2.19 21.16 -5.46
CA MET A 282 -3.58 21.50 -5.75
C MET A 282 -3.69 22.31 -7.06
N ALA A 283 -4.49 21.82 -8.01
CA ALA A 283 -4.89 22.58 -9.20
C ALA A 283 -6.34 23.07 -9.05
N ARG A 284 -6.60 24.34 -9.38
CA ARG A 284 -7.94 24.97 -9.32
C ARG A 284 -8.53 25.13 -10.72
N MET A 285 -9.83 24.91 -10.84
CA MET A 285 -10.60 25.19 -12.05
C MET A 285 -11.94 25.80 -11.65
N THR A 286 -12.42 26.73 -12.46
CA THR A 286 -13.74 27.35 -12.32
C THR A 286 -14.49 27.23 -13.63
N GLY A 287 -15.81 27.05 -13.57
CA GLY A 287 -16.66 27.09 -14.76
C GLY A 287 -18.11 27.33 -14.43
N SER A 288 -18.92 27.44 -15.48
CA SER A 288 -20.37 27.63 -15.38
C SER A 288 -21.11 26.96 -16.53
N ARG A 289 -22.36 26.61 -16.29
CA ARG A 289 -23.32 26.03 -17.26
C ARG A 289 -24.75 26.47 -16.93
N PRO A 290 -25.74 26.23 -17.81
CA PRO A 290 -27.15 26.39 -17.45
C PRO A 290 -27.49 25.66 -16.14
N ALA A 291 -28.36 26.25 -15.31
CA ALA A 291 -28.60 25.78 -13.94
C ALA A 291 -28.97 24.29 -13.82
N ASN A 292 -29.63 23.71 -14.83
CA ASN A 292 -30.05 22.30 -14.89
C ASN A 292 -28.97 21.33 -15.46
N GLU A 293 -27.74 21.80 -15.64
CA GLU A 293 -26.63 21.01 -16.18
C GLU A 293 -25.51 20.80 -15.15
N GLY A 294 -25.84 20.73 -13.85
CA GLY A 294 -24.84 20.63 -12.79
C GLY A 294 -23.92 19.42 -12.97
N GLY A 295 -24.50 18.24 -13.20
CA GLY A 295 -23.71 17.02 -13.43
C GLY A 295 -22.73 17.11 -14.62
N ALA A 296 -23.12 17.80 -15.69
CA ALA A 296 -22.25 18.02 -16.84
C ALA A 296 -21.09 18.97 -16.51
N LEU A 297 -21.36 20.05 -15.76
CA LEU A 297 -20.32 20.98 -15.31
C LEU A 297 -19.28 20.28 -14.44
N GLY A 298 -19.72 19.48 -13.46
CA GLY A 298 -18.83 18.73 -12.58
C GLY A 298 -17.88 17.79 -13.34
N LYS A 299 -18.42 17.06 -14.31
CA LYS A 299 -17.63 16.17 -15.18
C LYS A 299 -16.62 16.94 -16.04
N GLU A 300 -17.04 18.04 -16.65
CA GLU A 300 -16.17 18.88 -17.49
C GLU A 300 -14.98 19.45 -16.70
N LEU A 301 -15.21 19.97 -15.49
CA LEU A 301 -14.14 20.51 -14.66
C LEU A 301 -13.17 19.42 -14.18
N ALA A 302 -13.66 18.22 -13.86
CA ALA A 302 -12.82 17.08 -13.55
C ALA A 302 -11.93 16.69 -14.73
N GLU A 303 -12.50 16.58 -15.93
CA GLU A 303 -11.75 16.24 -17.15
C GLU A 303 -10.66 17.27 -17.43
N LYS A 304 -10.95 18.57 -17.31
CA LYS A 304 -9.93 19.64 -17.48
C LYS A 304 -8.83 19.57 -16.42
N LEU A 305 -9.16 19.29 -15.16
CA LEU A 305 -8.19 19.13 -14.08
C LEU A 305 -7.31 17.87 -14.26
N LEU A 306 -7.84 16.83 -14.91
CA LEU A 306 -7.11 15.62 -15.23
C LEU A 306 -6.29 15.74 -16.52
N ALA A 307 -6.75 16.52 -17.51
CA ALA A 307 -6.12 16.68 -18.82
C ALA A 307 -4.69 17.27 -18.76
N GLY A 308 -4.32 17.91 -17.65
CA GLY A 308 -2.95 18.40 -17.39
C GLY A 308 -1.92 17.30 -17.12
N LYS A 309 -2.32 16.04 -16.90
CA LYS A 309 -1.40 14.89 -16.76
C LYS A 309 -1.71 13.86 -17.83
N LYS A 310 -0.69 13.48 -18.62
CA LYS A 310 -0.79 12.28 -19.45
C LYS A 310 -1.06 11.08 -18.52
N PRO A 311 -1.95 10.15 -18.92
CA PRO A 311 -2.09 8.89 -18.22
C PRO A 311 -0.72 8.24 -18.02
N GLY A 312 -0.57 7.58 -16.89
CA GLY A 312 0.59 6.76 -16.59
C GLY A 312 0.66 5.55 -17.52
N TYR A 313 1.66 4.71 -17.27
CA TYR A 313 1.97 3.56 -18.12
C TYR A 313 1.84 2.27 -17.32
N VAL A 314 1.27 1.22 -17.91
CA VAL A 314 1.12 -0.07 -17.22
C VAL A 314 2.04 -1.13 -17.82
N TYR A 315 2.82 -1.81 -16.97
CA TYR A 315 3.53 -3.03 -17.32
C TYR A 315 2.76 -4.23 -16.77
N PHE A 316 2.28 -5.12 -17.64
CA PHE A 316 1.87 -6.46 -17.22
C PHE A 316 3.12 -7.35 -17.21
N ILE A 317 3.49 -7.85 -16.04
CA ILE A 317 4.75 -8.58 -15.85
C ILE A 317 4.45 -10.00 -15.42
N GLY A 318 4.87 -10.98 -16.21
CA GLY A 318 4.90 -12.38 -15.79
C GLY A 318 6.07 -12.62 -14.85
N ALA A 319 5.76 -12.99 -13.60
CA ALA A 319 6.70 -13.14 -12.50
C ALA A 319 7.47 -14.47 -12.51
N GLY A 320 7.08 -15.43 -13.35
CA GLY A 320 7.57 -16.80 -13.27
C GLY A 320 6.87 -17.63 -12.17
N PRO A 321 7.21 -18.91 -12.04
CA PRO A 321 6.50 -19.89 -11.21
C PRO A 321 6.95 -19.96 -9.73
N GLY A 322 7.48 -18.89 -9.13
CA GLY A 322 7.80 -18.85 -7.69
C GLY A 322 9.29 -18.62 -7.39
N ASP A 323 10.20 -19.24 -8.13
CA ASP A 323 11.62 -18.90 -8.13
C ASP A 323 11.82 -17.47 -8.68
N ARG A 324 12.47 -16.60 -7.90
CA ARG A 324 12.71 -15.19 -8.28
C ARG A 324 13.59 -15.07 -9.53
N GLY A 325 14.48 -16.04 -9.77
CA GLY A 325 15.40 -16.07 -10.90
C GLY A 325 14.70 -16.38 -12.23
N LEU A 326 13.45 -16.86 -12.18
CA LEU A 326 12.64 -17.17 -13.36
C LEU A 326 11.78 -15.99 -13.84
N ILE A 327 11.96 -14.79 -13.29
CA ILE A 327 11.48 -13.56 -13.93
C ILE A 327 12.34 -13.23 -15.15
N SER A 328 11.75 -12.73 -16.23
CA SER A 328 12.54 -12.23 -17.36
C SER A 328 13.34 -10.99 -16.96
N GLN A 329 14.52 -10.79 -17.55
CA GLN A 329 15.34 -9.60 -17.30
C GLN A 329 14.55 -8.30 -17.52
N LYS A 330 13.77 -8.23 -18.61
CA LYS A 330 12.89 -7.09 -18.90
C LYS A 330 11.80 -6.92 -17.83
N GLY A 331 11.25 -8.01 -17.31
CA GLY A 331 10.27 -7.99 -16.22
C GLY A 331 10.85 -7.36 -14.95
N LEU A 332 12.06 -7.77 -14.58
CA LEU A 332 12.78 -7.20 -13.44
C LEU A 332 13.11 -5.71 -13.63
N GLU A 333 13.55 -5.31 -14.82
CA GLU A 333 13.81 -3.90 -15.15
C GLU A 333 12.56 -3.02 -15.08
N CYS A 334 11.41 -3.51 -15.57
CA CYS A 334 10.14 -2.80 -15.48
C CYS A 334 9.63 -2.73 -14.04
N LEU A 335 9.77 -3.80 -13.26
CA LEU A 335 9.38 -3.85 -11.86
C LEU A 335 10.13 -2.79 -11.02
N LYS A 336 11.43 -2.64 -11.25
CA LYS A 336 12.29 -1.63 -10.59
C LYS A 336 11.88 -0.18 -10.89
N LYS A 337 11.22 0.06 -12.03
CA LYS A 337 10.77 1.40 -12.45
C LYS A 337 9.41 1.79 -11.89
N ALA A 338 8.59 0.81 -11.50
CA ALA A 338 7.20 1.02 -11.12
C ALA A 338 7.06 1.85 -9.84
N GLN A 339 6.07 2.75 -9.86
CA GLN A 339 5.65 3.55 -8.70
C GLN A 339 4.51 2.86 -7.94
N VAL A 340 3.77 1.97 -8.60
CA VAL A 340 2.72 1.16 -7.98
C VAL A 340 2.91 -0.28 -8.45
N ILE A 341 2.99 -1.23 -7.52
CA ILE A 341 3.12 -2.66 -7.80
C ILE A 341 1.86 -3.36 -7.29
N ILE A 342 1.08 -3.90 -8.21
CA ILE A 342 -0.13 -4.68 -7.93
C ILE A 342 0.21 -6.15 -8.16
N TYR A 343 0.35 -6.95 -7.10
CA TYR A 343 0.90 -8.30 -7.19
C TYR A 343 -0.08 -9.39 -6.72
N ASP A 344 0.02 -10.57 -7.34
CA ASP A 344 -0.80 -11.74 -7.02
C ASP A 344 -0.13 -12.70 -6.03
N ASN A 345 -0.91 -13.64 -5.48
CA ASN A 345 -0.46 -14.66 -4.53
C ASN A 345 0.66 -15.58 -5.06
N LEU A 346 0.68 -15.84 -6.38
CA LEU A 346 1.63 -16.76 -7.00
C LEU A 346 2.93 -16.07 -7.46
N ALA A 347 3.01 -14.74 -7.37
CA ALA A 347 4.25 -14.03 -7.62
C ALA A 347 5.19 -14.21 -6.42
N SER A 348 6.47 -14.43 -6.69
CA SER A 348 7.48 -14.58 -5.63
C SER A 348 7.58 -13.29 -4.79
N PRO A 349 7.37 -13.35 -3.46
CA PRO A 349 7.49 -12.15 -2.62
C PRO A 349 8.91 -11.56 -2.58
N ALA A 350 9.92 -12.37 -2.92
CA ALA A 350 11.30 -11.90 -3.10
C ALA A 350 11.40 -10.78 -4.15
N LEU A 351 10.53 -10.78 -5.17
CA LEU A 351 10.48 -9.74 -6.19
C LEU A 351 10.06 -8.37 -5.61
N LEU A 352 9.36 -8.33 -4.47
CA LEU A 352 9.03 -7.08 -3.81
C LEU A 352 10.26 -6.38 -3.22
N ASN A 353 11.38 -7.10 -3.06
CA ASN A 353 12.67 -6.50 -2.71
C ASN A 353 13.26 -5.66 -3.85
N GLU A 354 12.71 -5.79 -5.06
CA GLU A 354 13.08 -5.04 -6.25
C GLU A 354 12.30 -3.74 -6.43
N ALA A 355 11.27 -3.54 -5.62
CA ALA A 355 10.48 -2.32 -5.61
C ALA A 355 11.33 -1.12 -5.21
N ARG A 356 11.02 0.05 -5.80
CA ARG A 356 11.51 1.33 -5.29
C ARG A 356 11.06 1.56 -3.85
N GLU A 357 11.86 2.32 -3.10
CA GLU A 357 11.60 2.69 -1.70
C GLU A 357 10.33 3.53 -1.51
N ASP A 358 9.88 4.23 -2.56
CA ASP A 358 8.66 5.05 -2.58
C ASP A 358 7.48 4.39 -3.31
N ALA A 359 7.66 3.17 -3.84
CA ALA A 359 6.61 2.46 -4.54
C ALA A 359 5.47 2.03 -3.60
N LEU A 360 4.23 2.11 -4.08
CA LEU A 360 3.07 1.54 -3.39
C LEU A 360 2.96 0.04 -3.71
N LEU A 361 2.88 -0.80 -2.68
CA LEU A 361 2.71 -2.25 -2.82
C LEU A 361 1.25 -2.62 -2.52
N ILE A 362 0.57 -3.22 -3.48
CA ILE A 362 -0.84 -3.61 -3.37
C ILE A 362 -1.01 -5.08 -3.69
N TYR A 363 -1.43 -5.85 -2.69
CA TYR A 363 -1.77 -7.25 -2.88
C TYR A 363 -3.16 -7.38 -3.51
N ALA A 364 -3.23 -8.03 -4.67
CA ALA A 364 -4.47 -8.30 -5.42
C ALA A 364 -4.89 -9.78 -5.36
N GLY A 365 -4.24 -10.60 -4.53
CA GLY A 365 -4.55 -12.02 -4.38
C GLY A 365 -5.67 -12.33 -3.38
N LYS A 366 -6.05 -13.62 -3.29
CA LYS A 366 -7.04 -14.12 -2.33
C LYS A 366 -6.50 -13.97 -0.90
N ARG A 367 -7.20 -13.25 -0.03
CA ARG A 367 -6.93 -13.23 1.42
C ARG A 367 -7.73 -14.35 2.09
N ALA A 368 -7.10 -15.12 2.99
CA ALA A 368 -7.87 -15.94 3.92
C ALA A 368 -8.70 -14.99 4.81
N GLY A 369 -10.03 -15.05 4.69
CA GLY A 369 -10.95 -14.28 5.54
C GLY A 369 -11.24 -12.82 5.15
N SER A 370 -10.85 -12.33 3.96
CA SER A 370 -11.33 -11.02 3.45
C SER A 370 -11.97 -11.17 2.07
N HIS A 371 -12.94 -10.30 1.76
CA HIS A 371 -13.65 -10.26 0.48
C HIS A 371 -12.69 -10.39 -0.71
N TYR A 372 -12.99 -11.37 -1.57
CA TYR A 372 -12.31 -11.65 -2.83
C TYR A 372 -12.33 -10.41 -3.73
N MET A 373 -11.16 -9.90 -4.15
CA MET A 373 -11.12 -8.90 -5.22
C MET A 373 -11.49 -9.59 -6.53
N LYS A 374 -12.63 -9.22 -7.09
CA LYS A 374 -13.06 -9.67 -8.41
C LYS A 374 -12.15 -9.08 -9.48
N GLN A 375 -12.12 -9.71 -10.65
CA GLN A 375 -11.28 -9.26 -11.75
C GLN A 375 -11.60 -7.83 -12.18
N GLU A 376 -12.89 -7.46 -12.20
CA GLU A 376 -13.27 -6.09 -12.54
C GLU A 376 -12.70 -5.07 -11.54
N GLU A 377 -12.60 -5.44 -10.25
CA GLU A 377 -12.05 -4.57 -9.21
C GLU A 377 -10.54 -4.40 -9.38
N ILE A 378 -9.82 -5.47 -9.75
CA ILE A 378 -8.39 -5.41 -10.08
C ILE A 378 -8.19 -4.51 -11.31
N SER A 379 -8.96 -4.70 -12.39
CA SER A 379 -8.87 -3.86 -13.58
C SER A 379 -9.15 -2.39 -13.28
N ARG A 380 -10.20 -2.07 -12.50
CA ARG A 380 -10.50 -0.70 -12.04
C ARG A 380 -9.37 -0.12 -11.20
N LEU A 381 -8.74 -0.92 -10.34
CA LEU A 381 -7.62 -0.50 -9.53
C LEU A 381 -6.43 -0.10 -10.41
N ILE A 382 -6.04 -0.93 -11.39
CA ILE A 382 -4.95 -0.64 -12.33
C ILE A 382 -5.25 0.65 -13.10
N VAL A 383 -6.46 0.75 -13.68
CA VAL A 383 -6.92 1.96 -14.41
C VAL A 383 -6.85 3.20 -13.51
N SER A 384 -7.27 3.10 -12.25
CA SER A 384 -7.30 4.23 -11.33
C SER A 384 -5.90 4.80 -11.03
N TYR A 385 -4.89 3.94 -10.86
CA TYR A 385 -3.52 4.40 -10.62
C TYR A 385 -2.86 4.91 -11.89
N ALA A 386 -3.10 4.26 -13.03
CA ALA A 386 -2.60 4.77 -14.29
C ALA A 386 -3.23 6.14 -14.64
N ARG A 387 -4.52 6.37 -14.41
CA ARG A 387 -5.16 7.70 -14.59
C ARG A 387 -4.54 8.80 -13.72
N LYS A 388 -3.97 8.45 -12.57
CA LYS A 388 -3.23 9.40 -11.70
C LYS A 388 -1.82 9.72 -12.22
N GLY A 389 -1.41 9.15 -13.35
CA GLY A 389 -0.09 9.37 -13.95
C GLY A 389 0.98 8.39 -13.49
N TYR A 390 0.64 7.36 -12.70
CA TYR A 390 1.63 6.43 -12.16
C TYR A 390 2.10 5.41 -13.20
N THR A 391 3.38 5.06 -13.14
CA THR A 391 3.88 3.82 -13.74
C THR A 391 3.48 2.64 -12.87
N VAL A 392 2.60 1.78 -13.38
CA VAL A 392 2.02 0.64 -12.65
C VAL A 392 2.64 -0.68 -13.15
N ALA A 393 3.16 -1.50 -12.24
CA ALA A 393 3.50 -2.89 -12.52
C ALA A 393 2.39 -3.81 -12.01
N ARG A 394 1.72 -4.51 -12.91
CA ARG A 394 0.82 -5.60 -12.60
C ARG A 394 1.60 -6.91 -12.64
N LEU A 395 2.04 -7.38 -11.48
CA LEU A 395 2.90 -8.56 -11.33
C LEU A 395 2.05 -9.82 -11.13
N LYS A 396 2.10 -10.72 -12.13
CA LYS A 396 1.24 -11.91 -12.22
C LYS A 396 2.08 -13.17 -12.12
N GLY A 397 1.66 -14.16 -11.35
CA GLY A 397 2.38 -15.43 -11.27
C GLY A 397 2.40 -16.17 -12.62
N GLY A 398 3.54 -16.75 -12.99
CA GLY A 398 3.72 -17.41 -14.27
C GLY A 398 3.78 -16.43 -15.45
N ASP A 399 3.02 -16.72 -16.51
CA ASP A 399 2.90 -15.87 -17.69
C ASP A 399 1.63 -15.00 -17.65
N VAL A 400 1.66 -13.85 -18.35
CA VAL A 400 0.57 -12.88 -18.38
C VAL A 400 -0.68 -13.42 -19.10
N PHE A 401 -0.49 -14.18 -20.19
CA PHE A 401 -1.57 -14.59 -21.09
C PHE A 401 -1.93 -16.07 -21.01
N ILE A 402 -1.00 -16.97 -20.67
CA ILE A 402 -1.31 -18.39 -20.49
C ILE A 402 -2.13 -18.56 -19.19
N PHE A 403 -3.45 -18.58 -19.33
CA PHE A 403 -4.44 -18.62 -18.23
C PHE A 403 -4.25 -17.53 -17.15
N GLY A 404 -3.48 -16.47 -17.45
CA GLY A 404 -3.16 -15.39 -16.53
C GLY A 404 -4.20 -14.27 -16.49
N ARG A 405 -5.20 -14.26 -17.40
CA ARG A 405 -6.22 -13.21 -17.53
C ARG A 405 -5.70 -11.81 -17.90
N GLY A 406 -4.45 -11.69 -18.36
CA GLY A 406 -3.90 -10.41 -18.81
C GLY A 406 -4.63 -9.81 -20.01
N GLY A 407 -5.31 -10.62 -20.82
CA GLY A 407 -6.12 -10.15 -21.95
C GLY A 407 -7.32 -9.30 -21.49
N GLU A 408 -8.04 -9.75 -20.46
CA GLU A 408 -9.18 -9.02 -19.88
C GLU A 408 -8.73 -7.69 -19.27
N GLU A 409 -7.61 -7.72 -18.52
CA GLU A 409 -7.03 -6.50 -17.91
C GLU A 409 -6.54 -5.51 -18.98
N GLY A 410 -5.93 -6.00 -20.07
CA GLY A 410 -5.46 -5.18 -21.19
C GLY A 410 -6.59 -4.52 -21.97
N LEU A 411 -7.72 -5.21 -22.18
CA LEU A 411 -8.91 -4.64 -22.82
C LEU A 411 -9.48 -3.47 -21.99
N ALA A 412 -9.56 -3.64 -20.66
CA ALA A 412 -10.02 -2.57 -19.77
C ALA A 412 -9.13 -1.32 -19.80
N LEU A 413 -7.81 -1.48 -19.98
CA LEU A 413 -6.88 -0.36 -20.15
C LEU A 413 -7.06 0.34 -21.50
N ARG A 414 -7.26 -0.41 -22.59
CA ARG A 414 -7.55 0.18 -23.91
C ARG A 414 -8.85 0.97 -23.90
N GLU A 415 -9.90 0.43 -23.30
CA GLU A 415 -11.18 1.15 -23.13
C GLU A 415 -11.00 2.44 -22.32
N ALA A 416 -10.10 2.43 -21.34
CA ALA A 416 -9.76 3.60 -20.53
C ALA A 416 -8.76 4.57 -21.19
N GLY A 417 -8.28 4.31 -22.42
CA GLY A 417 -7.32 5.15 -23.14
C GLY A 417 -5.91 5.15 -22.53
N ILE A 418 -5.53 4.07 -21.84
CA ILE A 418 -4.23 3.92 -21.15
C ILE A 418 -3.32 3.01 -21.95
N ASP A 419 -2.08 3.44 -22.15
CA ASP A 419 -1.05 2.62 -22.77
C ASP A 419 -0.44 1.61 -21.80
N PHE A 420 -0.11 0.44 -22.34
CA PHE A 420 0.51 -0.63 -21.59
C PHE A 420 1.47 -1.45 -22.43
N GLU A 421 2.34 -2.17 -21.75
CA GLU A 421 3.24 -3.16 -22.32
C GLU A 421 3.08 -4.50 -21.60
N VAL A 422 3.08 -5.57 -22.38
CA VAL A 422 3.05 -6.94 -21.86
C VAL A 422 4.46 -7.49 -21.88
N ILE A 423 4.94 -7.92 -20.71
CA ILE A 423 6.23 -8.55 -20.51
C ILE A 423 5.96 -10.04 -20.23
N PRO A 424 6.24 -10.93 -21.20
CA PRO A 424 6.02 -12.36 -21.04
C PRO A 424 6.79 -12.93 -19.84
N GLY A 425 6.19 -13.93 -19.21
CA GLY A 425 6.77 -14.65 -18.08
C GLY A 425 7.07 -16.11 -18.39
N ILE A 426 7.86 -16.73 -17.54
CA ILE A 426 8.09 -18.18 -17.60
C ILE A 426 6.82 -18.88 -17.07
N SER A 427 6.19 -19.70 -17.92
CA SER A 427 4.93 -20.37 -17.58
C SER A 427 5.18 -21.67 -16.82
N SER A 428 4.36 -21.91 -15.79
CA SER A 428 4.38 -23.16 -15.04
C SER A 428 4.13 -24.39 -15.91
N SER A 429 3.47 -24.22 -17.06
CA SER A 429 3.15 -25.31 -18.01
C SER A 429 4.37 -26.10 -18.49
N TYR A 430 5.56 -25.50 -18.53
CA TYR A 430 6.80 -26.18 -18.96
C TYR A 430 7.94 -26.05 -17.96
N SER A 431 7.97 -25.00 -17.14
CA SER A 431 9.07 -24.78 -16.20
C SER A 431 8.95 -25.62 -14.93
N VAL A 432 7.73 -25.83 -14.42
CA VAL A 432 7.51 -26.68 -13.23
C VAL A 432 7.86 -28.15 -13.52
N PRO A 433 7.46 -28.75 -14.66
CA PRO A 433 7.93 -30.07 -15.06
C PRO A 433 9.46 -30.12 -15.19
N ALA A 434 10.08 -29.11 -15.79
CA ALA A 434 11.54 -29.07 -15.96
C ALA A 434 12.32 -29.07 -14.63
N TYR A 435 11.82 -28.35 -13.61
CA TYR A 435 12.41 -28.36 -12.25
C TYR A 435 12.22 -29.69 -11.51
N GLN A 436 11.35 -30.55 -12.03
CA GLN A 436 11.17 -31.92 -11.59
C GLN A 436 11.68 -32.91 -12.64
N GLY A 437 12.63 -32.55 -13.50
CA GLY A 437 13.23 -33.50 -14.44
C GLY A 437 12.28 -34.08 -15.50
N ILE A 438 11.10 -33.48 -15.71
CA ILE A 438 10.14 -33.91 -16.74
C ILE A 438 10.20 -32.90 -17.89
N PRO A 439 10.83 -33.22 -19.02
CA PRO A 439 10.76 -32.36 -20.19
C PRO A 439 9.38 -32.48 -20.83
N VAL A 440 8.78 -31.37 -21.26
CA VAL A 440 7.44 -31.42 -21.91
C VAL A 440 7.49 -32.02 -23.32
N THR A 441 8.67 -32.08 -23.93
CA THR A 441 8.90 -32.73 -25.23
C THR A 441 10.19 -33.54 -25.17
N HIS A 442 10.26 -34.61 -25.96
CA HIS A 442 11.46 -35.42 -26.11
C HIS A 442 11.42 -36.14 -27.46
N ARG A 443 12.50 -36.07 -28.24
CA ARG A 443 12.55 -36.56 -29.64
C ARG A 443 12.03 -37.99 -29.82
N GLY A 444 12.28 -38.88 -28.86
CA GLY A 444 11.83 -40.28 -28.90
C GLY A 444 10.53 -40.60 -28.14
N LEU A 445 9.92 -39.63 -27.45
CA LEU A 445 8.75 -39.88 -26.58
C LEU A 445 7.56 -38.94 -26.86
N ALA A 446 7.80 -37.66 -27.17
CA ALA A 446 6.77 -36.66 -27.41
C ALA A 446 7.30 -35.53 -28.32
N SER A 447 6.73 -35.40 -29.51
CA SER A 447 7.04 -34.34 -30.49
C SER A 447 6.19 -33.08 -30.33
N SER A 448 5.11 -33.16 -29.56
CA SER A 448 4.15 -32.09 -29.26
C SER A 448 3.80 -32.07 -27.77
N PHE A 449 3.28 -30.94 -27.31
CA PHE A 449 2.63 -30.84 -26.00
C PHE A 449 1.45 -29.87 -26.04
N HIS A 450 0.49 -30.07 -25.15
CA HIS A 450 -0.77 -29.34 -25.11
C HIS A 450 -0.98 -28.75 -23.72
N VAL A 451 -1.38 -27.48 -23.66
CA VAL A 451 -1.57 -26.74 -22.42
C VAL A 451 -3.06 -26.47 -22.23
N ILE A 452 -3.64 -27.05 -21.17
CA ILE A 452 -5.08 -27.19 -21.00
C ILE A 452 -5.48 -26.64 -19.62
N THR A 453 -6.64 -25.99 -19.51
CA THR A 453 -7.21 -25.60 -18.21
C THR A 453 -8.07 -26.75 -17.68
N GLY A 454 -7.84 -27.16 -16.43
CA GLY A 454 -8.66 -28.17 -15.76
C GLY A 454 -9.90 -27.60 -15.08
N HIS A 455 -10.13 -26.29 -15.14
CA HIS A 455 -11.33 -25.63 -14.59
C HIS A 455 -12.19 -25.07 -15.72
N GLU A 456 -13.48 -25.43 -15.73
CA GLU A 456 -14.50 -24.89 -16.63
C GLU A 456 -15.41 -23.91 -15.88
N ASP A 457 -15.75 -22.79 -16.52
CA ASP A 457 -16.72 -21.83 -16.00
C ASP A 457 -18.13 -22.40 -16.24
N GLY A 458 -18.87 -22.71 -15.18
CA GLY A 458 -20.15 -23.45 -15.21
C GLY A 458 -21.33 -22.74 -15.89
N THR A 459 -21.09 -21.58 -16.52
CA THR A 459 -22.07 -20.77 -17.25
C THR A 459 -22.05 -21.00 -18.77
N LYS A 460 -21.09 -21.77 -19.30
CA LYS A 460 -21.04 -22.09 -20.74
C LYS A 460 -21.94 -23.26 -21.08
N SER A 461 -22.80 -23.07 -22.09
CA SER A 461 -23.79 -24.03 -22.59
C SER A 461 -23.22 -25.19 -23.43
N ARG A 462 -21.90 -25.26 -23.61
CA ARG A 462 -21.18 -26.29 -24.38
C ARG A 462 -19.92 -26.69 -23.59
N GLU A 463 -19.61 -27.98 -23.51
CA GLU A 463 -18.32 -28.45 -22.99
C GLU A 463 -17.20 -27.73 -23.78
N ALA A 464 -16.32 -27.03 -23.07
CA ALA A 464 -15.31 -26.18 -23.73
C ALA A 464 -14.13 -27.01 -24.26
N LEU A 465 -13.94 -28.23 -23.75
CA LEU A 465 -12.84 -29.14 -24.09
C LEU A 465 -13.37 -30.44 -24.70
N ASP A 466 -12.87 -30.78 -25.89
CA ASP A 466 -13.14 -32.05 -26.54
C ASP A 466 -12.17 -33.13 -26.05
N TYR A 467 -12.58 -33.84 -24.98
CA TYR A 467 -11.80 -34.94 -24.41
C TYR A 467 -11.59 -36.10 -25.40
N ALA A 468 -12.48 -36.26 -26.39
CA ALA A 468 -12.32 -37.30 -27.41
C ALA A 468 -11.15 -37.00 -28.35
N THR A 469 -10.90 -35.74 -28.63
CA THR A 469 -9.70 -35.29 -29.36
C THR A 469 -8.46 -35.39 -28.46
N LEU A 470 -8.51 -34.85 -27.23
CA LEU A 470 -7.36 -34.86 -26.30
C LEU A 470 -6.85 -36.28 -25.96
N ALA A 471 -7.75 -37.26 -25.86
CA ALA A 471 -7.38 -38.66 -25.63
C ALA A 471 -6.56 -39.26 -26.80
N LYS A 472 -6.80 -38.79 -28.02
CA LYS A 472 -6.13 -39.27 -29.24
C LYS A 472 -4.85 -38.51 -29.58
N GLU A 473 -4.69 -37.30 -29.07
CA GLU A 473 -3.48 -36.51 -29.28
C GLU A 473 -2.23 -37.26 -28.79
N GLU A 474 -1.24 -37.36 -29.66
CA GLU A 474 0.09 -37.85 -29.31
C GLU A 474 0.89 -36.72 -28.62
N GLY A 475 1.82 -37.08 -27.74
CA GLY A 475 2.64 -36.11 -26.99
C GLY A 475 2.21 -35.92 -25.54
N THR A 476 2.58 -34.77 -24.96
CA THR A 476 2.42 -34.49 -23.53
C THR A 476 1.21 -33.59 -23.27
N LEU A 477 0.30 -34.00 -22.40
CA LEU A 477 -0.83 -33.16 -21.96
C LEU A 477 -0.49 -32.51 -20.61
N VAL A 478 -0.58 -31.20 -20.52
CA VAL A 478 -0.35 -30.43 -19.28
C VAL A 478 -1.63 -29.71 -18.89
N PHE A 479 -2.21 -30.12 -17.76
CA PHE A 479 -3.42 -29.52 -17.19
C PHE A 479 -3.05 -28.55 -16.06
N LEU A 480 -3.36 -27.27 -16.25
CA LEU A 480 -3.24 -26.23 -15.22
C LEU A 480 -4.56 -26.12 -14.45
N MET A 481 -4.50 -25.80 -13.16
CA MET A 481 -5.69 -25.57 -12.33
C MET A 481 -6.63 -26.79 -12.26
N GLY A 482 -6.12 -28.00 -12.51
CA GLY A 482 -6.91 -29.22 -12.66
C GLY A 482 -7.00 -30.12 -11.43
N LEU A 483 -6.27 -29.85 -10.35
CA LEU A 483 -6.14 -30.78 -9.22
C LEU A 483 -7.49 -31.26 -8.66
N LYS A 484 -8.46 -30.36 -8.49
CA LYS A 484 -9.80 -30.72 -7.99
C LYS A 484 -10.57 -31.63 -8.96
N ASN A 485 -10.37 -31.43 -10.26
CA ASN A 485 -11.07 -32.14 -11.34
C ASN A 485 -10.24 -33.31 -11.90
N LEU A 486 -9.10 -33.63 -11.27
CA LEU A 486 -8.19 -34.67 -11.74
C LEU A 486 -8.86 -36.06 -11.90
N PRO A 487 -9.74 -36.52 -10.99
CA PRO A 487 -10.46 -37.78 -11.20
C PRO A 487 -11.29 -37.79 -12.49
N ASP A 488 -12.03 -36.70 -12.75
CA ASP A 488 -12.90 -36.58 -13.92
C ASP A 488 -12.08 -36.46 -15.22
N ILE A 489 -10.98 -35.69 -15.19
CA ILE A 489 -10.05 -35.55 -16.32
C ILE A 489 -9.48 -36.92 -16.69
N ALA A 490 -9.00 -37.68 -15.71
CA ALA A 490 -8.42 -39.01 -15.94
C ALA A 490 -9.47 -39.98 -16.50
N ALA A 491 -10.67 -40.02 -15.89
CA ALA A 491 -11.76 -40.88 -16.33
C ALA A 491 -12.18 -40.60 -17.78
N ARG A 492 -12.37 -39.33 -18.15
CA ARG A 492 -12.77 -38.93 -19.51
C ARG A 492 -11.70 -39.25 -20.55
N LEU A 493 -10.41 -39.05 -20.23
CA LEU A 493 -9.32 -39.42 -21.14
C LEU A 493 -9.31 -40.94 -21.39
N MET A 494 -9.51 -41.75 -20.36
CA MET A 494 -9.58 -43.22 -20.49
C MET A 494 -10.82 -43.68 -21.26
N GLU A 495 -11.99 -43.10 -20.97
CA GLU A 495 -13.25 -43.37 -21.68
C GLU A 495 -13.12 -43.16 -23.19
N HIS A 496 -12.38 -42.12 -23.58
CA HIS A 496 -12.13 -41.79 -24.98
C HIS A 496 -10.88 -42.46 -25.60
N GLY A 497 -10.27 -43.42 -24.90
CA GLY A 497 -9.28 -44.33 -25.46
C GLY A 497 -7.82 -44.00 -25.16
N LYS A 498 -7.51 -43.08 -24.23
CA LYS A 498 -6.14 -42.93 -23.71
C LYS A 498 -5.78 -44.15 -22.86
N ASP A 499 -4.59 -44.72 -23.06
CA ASP A 499 -4.14 -45.91 -22.32
C ASP A 499 -4.12 -45.62 -20.79
N PRO A 500 -4.84 -46.39 -19.95
CA PRO A 500 -4.82 -46.26 -18.49
C PRO A 500 -3.41 -46.31 -17.87
N LYS A 501 -2.46 -46.99 -18.54
CA LYS A 501 -1.06 -47.10 -18.11
C LYS A 501 -0.17 -45.94 -18.54
N THR A 502 -0.72 -44.93 -19.23
CA THR A 502 0.05 -43.75 -19.64
C THR A 502 0.66 -43.09 -18.40
N PRO A 503 1.99 -42.84 -18.37
CA PRO A 503 2.62 -42.18 -17.22
C PRO A 503 2.01 -40.80 -16.95
N ALA A 504 1.82 -40.47 -15.67
CA ALA A 504 1.24 -39.21 -15.22
C ALA A 504 1.89 -38.73 -13.92
N ALA A 505 1.99 -37.41 -13.75
CA ALA A 505 2.49 -36.80 -12.53
C ALA A 505 1.69 -35.55 -12.14
N VAL A 506 1.55 -35.29 -10.84
CA VAL A 506 0.97 -34.07 -10.29
C VAL A 506 2.05 -33.31 -9.53
N LEU A 507 2.27 -32.07 -9.95
CA LEU A 507 3.38 -31.24 -9.51
C LEU A 507 2.85 -30.07 -8.68
N GLU A 508 3.14 -30.07 -7.38
CA GLU A 508 2.71 -29.05 -6.41
C GLU A 508 3.79 -27.99 -6.21
N SER A 509 3.39 -26.72 -6.03
CA SER A 509 4.25 -25.62 -5.57
C SER A 509 5.61 -25.56 -6.29
N GLY A 510 5.59 -25.76 -7.60
CA GLY A 510 6.81 -25.93 -8.40
C GLY A 510 7.81 -24.79 -8.26
N THR A 511 9.10 -25.09 -8.36
CA THR A 511 10.23 -24.15 -8.22
C THR A 511 10.36 -23.49 -6.84
N THR A 512 9.66 -24.00 -5.82
CA THR A 512 9.76 -23.54 -4.43
C THR A 512 10.34 -24.61 -3.51
N ALA A 513 10.70 -24.24 -2.28
CA ALA A 513 11.09 -25.20 -1.25
C ALA A 513 9.94 -26.12 -0.80
N ARG A 514 8.70 -25.86 -1.24
CA ARG A 514 7.53 -26.72 -0.97
C ARG A 514 7.14 -27.56 -2.18
N GLN A 515 8.00 -27.59 -3.20
CA GLN A 515 7.78 -28.41 -4.39
C GLN A 515 7.61 -29.88 -3.99
N ARG A 516 6.57 -30.52 -4.52
CA ARG A 516 6.29 -31.94 -4.34
C ARG A 516 5.78 -32.56 -5.64
N MET A 517 5.90 -33.88 -5.71
CA MET A 517 5.44 -34.68 -6.85
C MET A 517 4.68 -35.90 -6.37
N ALA A 518 3.53 -36.17 -6.99
CA ALA A 518 2.93 -37.49 -7.04
C ALA A 518 3.15 -38.06 -8.44
N SER A 519 3.65 -39.29 -8.56
CA SER A 519 3.92 -39.94 -9.86
C SER A 519 3.22 -41.30 -9.94
N GLY A 520 2.69 -41.63 -11.12
CA GLY A 520 1.96 -42.86 -11.36
C GLY A 520 1.52 -43.01 -12.81
N THR A 521 0.38 -43.63 -13.01
CA THR A 521 -0.27 -43.82 -14.32
C THR A 521 -1.61 -43.08 -14.35
N LEU A 522 -2.16 -42.88 -15.54
CA LEU A 522 -3.43 -42.18 -15.72
C LEU A 522 -4.56 -42.79 -14.88
N GLU A 523 -4.58 -44.11 -14.70
CA GLU A 523 -5.62 -44.81 -13.92
C GLU A 523 -5.56 -44.55 -12.41
N ASN A 524 -4.38 -44.27 -11.83
CA ASN A 524 -4.19 -44.20 -10.37
C ASN A 524 -3.71 -42.84 -9.86
N ILE A 525 -3.31 -41.92 -10.75
CA ILE A 525 -2.68 -40.65 -10.37
C ILE A 525 -3.56 -39.78 -9.45
N ALA A 526 -4.88 -39.83 -9.64
CA ALA A 526 -5.82 -39.10 -8.79
C ALA A 526 -5.81 -39.62 -7.34
N ASP A 527 -5.74 -40.94 -7.16
CA ASP A 527 -5.68 -41.58 -5.85
C ASP A 527 -4.33 -41.35 -5.19
N ILE A 528 -3.23 -41.45 -5.93
CA ILE A 528 -1.87 -41.19 -5.44
C ILE A 528 -1.77 -39.74 -4.95
N ALA A 529 -2.17 -38.76 -5.77
CA ALA A 529 -2.11 -37.35 -5.40
C ALA A 529 -2.94 -37.02 -4.15
N ARG A 530 -4.11 -37.67 -3.99
CA ARG A 530 -4.95 -37.53 -2.79
C ARG A 530 -4.29 -38.17 -1.56
N ASN A 531 -3.73 -39.38 -1.70
CA ASN A 531 -3.11 -40.11 -0.60
C ASN A 531 -1.84 -39.41 -0.09
N GLU A 532 -1.07 -38.82 -1.00
CA GLU A 532 0.07 -37.98 -0.63
C GLU A 532 -0.37 -36.61 -0.10
N GLY A 533 -1.62 -36.20 -0.29
CA GLY A 533 -2.14 -34.93 0.19
C GLY A 533 -1.58 -33.73 -0.56
N ILE A 534 -1.43 -33.86 -1.89
CA ILE A 534 -1.06 -32.76 -2.80
C ILE A 534 -2.12 -31.66 -2.74
N ARG A 535 -1.72 -30.39 -2.67
CA ARG A 535 -2.61 -29.23 -2.62
C ARG A 535 -2.37 -28.26 -3.77
N THR A 536 -3.29 -27.31 -3.93
CA THR A 536 -3.11 -26.21 -4.89
C THR A 536 -2.13 -25.16 -4.35
N PRO A 537 -1.30 -24.53 -5.19
CA PRO A 537 -1.26 -24.66 -6.66
C PRO A 537 -0.56 -25.93 -7.14
N ALA A 538 -1.17 -26.64 -8.09
CA ALA A 538 -0.60 -27.82 -8.73
C ALA A 538 -0.98 -27.92 -10.21
N ILE A 539 -0.13 -28.60 -10.99
CA ILE A 539 -0.38 -28.95 -12.40
C ILE A 539 -0.29 -30.45 -12.60
N THR A 540 -0.99 -30.99 -13.59
CA THR A 540 -0.91 -32.41 -13.95
C THR A 540 -0.25 -32.56 -15.31
N VAL A 541 0.74 -33.45 -15.42
CA VAL A 541 1.40 -33.83 -16.66
C VAL A 541 1.04 -35.27 -16.99
N VAL A 542 0.57 -35.53 -18.20
CA VAL A 542 0.22 -36.87 -18.70
C VAL A 542 0.99 -37.12 -19.98
N GLY A 543 1.79 -38.18 -20.02
CA GLY A 543 2.56 -38.59 -21.20
C GLY A 543 3.85 -39.32 -20.84
N SER A 544 4.42 -40.05 -21.80
CA SER A 544 5.59 -40.90 -21.60
C SER A 544 6.83 -40.16 -21.07
N VAL A 545 6.92 -38.85 -21.27
CA VAL A 545 8.01 -38.01 -20.75
C VAL A 545 8.13 -38.00 -19.23
N VAL A 546 7.04 -38.31 -18.49
CA VAL A 546 7.06 -38.40 -17.02
C VAL A 546 8.05 -39.46 -16.54
N SER A 547 8.26 -40.52 -17.32
CA SER A 547 9.22 -41.58 -17.00
C SER A 547 10.68 -41.12 -16.92
N LEU A 548 11.00 -39.92 -17.44
CA LEU A 548 12.36 -39.37 -17.41
C LEU A 548 12.71 -38.68 -16.09
N HIS A 549 11.73 -38.44 -15.21
CA HIS A 549 11.92 -37.74 -13.94
C HIS A 549 13.13 -38.27 -13.15
N GLU A 550 13.19 -39.58 -12.91
CA GLU A 550 14.24 -40.19 -12.07
C GLU A 550 15.66 -39.94 -12.61
N ALA A 551 15.81 -39.96 -13.93
CA ALA A 551 17.09 -39.75 -14.59
C ALA A 551 17.52 -38.28 -14.62
N LEU A 552 16.56 -37.36 -14.65
CA LEU A 552 16.80 -35.93 -14.86
C LEU A 552 16.54 -35.05 -13.62
N ALA A 553 16.08 -35.61 -12.50
CA ALA A 553 15.87 -34.90 -11.25
C ALA A 553 17.20 -34.38 -10.67
N TRP A 554 17.54 -33.13 -11.01
CA TRP A 554 18.78 -32.46 -10.63
C TRP A 554 18.61 -31.54 -9.41
N TYR A 555 17.41 -31.00 -9.19
CA TYR A 555 17.15 -29.98 -8.16
C TYR A 555 17.09 -30.58 -6.74
N GLU A 556 16.44 -31.73 -6.58
CA GLU A 556 16.21 -32.38 -5.27
C GLU A 556 17.47 -32.96 -4.62
N LYS A 557 18.58 -33.04 -5.35
CA LYS A 557 19.85 -33.61 -4.87
C LYS A 557 20.74 -32.58 -4.15
N LYS A 558 20.31 -31.31 -4.08
CA LYS A 558 21.10 -30.23 -3.49
C LYS A 558 21.03 -30.24 -1.94
N PRO A 559 22.09 -29.81 -1.23
CA PRO A 559 22.18 -29.94 0.23
C PRO A 559 21.06 -29.28 1.04
N LEU A 560 20.52 -28.16 0.54
CA LEU A 560 19.45 -27.41 1.21
C LEU A 560 18.11 -27.49 0.45
N ALA A 561 17.94 -28.47 -0.44
CA ALA A 561 16.66 -28.73 -1.10
C ALA A 561 15.52 -28.84 -0.06
N GLY A 562 14.39 -28.21 -0.35
CA GLY A 562 13.25 -28.15 0.57
C GLY A 562 13.38 -27.14 1.72
N THR A 563 14.43 -26.31 1.74
CA THR A 563 14.65 -25.29 2.78
C THR A 563 14.25 -23.90 2.29
N SER A 564 13.37 -23.22 3.03
CA SER A 564 12.97 -21.83 2.79
C SER A 564 13.64 -20.89 3.81
N VAL A 565 14.35 -19.87 3.33
CA VAL A 565 15.08 -18.92 4.19
C VAL A 565 14.70 -17.48 3.85
N LEU A 566 14.08 -16.77 4.79
CA LEU A 566 13.77 -15.34 4.69
C LEU A 566 15.01 -14.51 5.09
N LEU A 567 15.43 -13.57 4.23
CA LEU A 567 16.63 -12.77 4.44
C LEU A 567 16.28 -11.31 4.76
N THR A 568 16.56 -10.87 5.98
CA THR A 568 16.14 -9.54 6.49
C THR A 568 17.21 -8.45 6.36
N GLY A 569 18.40 -8.80 5.85
CA GLY A 569 19.51 -7.87 5.67
C GLY A 569 19.24 -6.76 4.65
N THR A 570 20.12 -5.76 4.60
CA THR A 570 20.12 -4.75 3.53
C THR A 570 20.15 -5.42 2.16
N LYS A 571 19.52 -4.82 1.14
CA LYS A 571 19.37 -5.42 -0.18
C LYS A 571 20.66 -6.08 -0.75
N PRO A 572 21.83 -5.41 -0.79
CA PRO A 572 23.05 -6.04 -1.29
C PRO A 572 23.47 -7.29 -0.52
N LEU A 573 23.31 -7.29 0.80
CA LEU A 573 23.65 -8.42 1.66
C LEU A 573 22.68 -9.58 1.46
N ALA A 574 21.39 -9.28 1.33
CA ALA A 574 20.35 -10.28 1.07
C ALA A 574 20.53 -10.92 -0.31
N ASP A 575 20.92 -10.14 -1.33
CA ASP A 575 21.18 -10.64 -2.68
C ASP A 575 22.40 -11.58 -2.72
N GLU A 576 23.52 -11.18 -2.11
CA GLU A 576 24.72 -12.02 -2.00
C GLU A 576 24.45 -13.33 -1.24
N MET A 577 23.71 -13.25 -0.13
CA MET A 577 23.36 -14.44 0.65
C MET A 577 22.37 -15.35 -0.10
N ALA A 578 21.44 -14.77 -0.85
CA ALA A 578 20.49 -15.54 -1.64
C ALA A 578 21.17 -16.34 -2.75
N GLU A 579 22.11 -15.73 -3.48
CA GLU A 579 22.89 -16.42 -4.52
C GLU A 579 23.57 -17.69 -3.97
N LYS A 580 24.28 -17.55 -2.85
CA LYS A 580 24.95 -18.69 -2.19
C LYS A 580 23.98 -19.77 -1.71
N LEU A 581 22.80 -19.38 -1.21
CA LEU A 581 21.78 -20.32 -0.73
C LEU A 581 21.06 -21.05 -1.88
N GLU A 582 20.78 -20.35 -2.97
CA GLU A 582 20.15 -20.90 -4.19
C GLU A 582 21.08 -21.91 -4.89
N ASP A 583 22.39 -21.65 -4.88
CA ASP A 583 23.41 -22.62 -5.33
C ASP A 583 23.35 -23.93 -4.55
N LEU A 584 23.12 -23.83 -3.23
CA LEU A 584 22.92 -24.97 -2.33
C LEU A 584 21.49 -25.55 -2.37
N GLY A 585 20.58 -24.99 -3.16
CA GLY A 585 19.22 -25.52 -3.40
C GLY A 585 18.15 -25.04 -2.44
N ALA A 586 18.45 -24.08 -1.57
CA ALA A 586 17.45 -23.43 -0.74
C ALA A 586 16.61 -22.44 -1.56
N GLN A 587 15.35 -22.27 -1.18
CA GLN A 587 14.56 -21.12 -1.59
C GLN A 587 14.96 -19.93 -0.71
N ALA A 588 15.80 -19.05 -1.25
CA ALA A 588 16.11 -17.78 -0.61
C ALA A 588 15.02 -16.74 -0.90
N VAL A 589 14.50 -16.10 0.13
CA VAL A 589 13.51 -15.02 0.02
C VAL A 589 14.11 -13.72 0.55
N PRO A 590 14.87 -12.97 -0.27
CA PRO A 590 15.28 -11.60 0.03
C PRO A 590 14.08 -10.75 0.39
N PHE A 591 14.06 -10.24 1.61
CA PHE A 591 12.95 -9.47 2.12
C PHE A 591 13.46 -8.44 3.12
N SER A 592 14.22 -7.45 2.61
CA SER A 592 14.82 -6.40 3.40
C SER A 592 13.74 -5.58 4.11
N LEU A 593 13.73 -5.66 5.44
CA LEU A 593 12.76 -4.96 6.31
C LEU A 593 13.19 -3.53 6.63
N ILE A 594 14.45 -3.21 6.31
CA ILE A 594 15.07 -1.92 6.54
C ILE A 594 15.65 -1.36 5.26
N TYR A 595 15.66 -0.04 5.15
CA TYR A 595 16.33 0.68 4.07
C TYR A 595 17.03 1.94 4.60
N THR A 596 17.94 2.46 3.79
CA THR A 596 18.73 3.65 4.13
C THR A 596 17.98 4.87 3.64
N ARG A 597 17.38 5.65 4.55
CA ARG A 597 16.69 6.90 4.21
C ARG A 597 17.66 8.09 4.35
N PRO A 598 18.03 8.78 3.26
CA PRO A 598 18.81 10.00 3.34
C PRO A 598 18.05 11.08 4.13
N LEU A 599 18.77 11.87 4.92
CA LEU A 599 18.21 13.00 5.65
C LEU A 599 18.46 14.29 4.86
N CYS A 600 17.39 15.06 4.63
CA CYS A 600 17.44 16.40 4.04
C CYS A 600 17.29 17.44 5.14
N SER A 601 18.36 17.67 5.91
CA SER A 601 18.38 18.67 6.98
C SER A 601 19.22 19.89 6.58
N PRO A 602 18.95 21.09 7.15
CA PRO A 602 19.81 22.25 6.92
C PRO A 602 21.29 21.97 7.21
N GLN A 603 21.57 21.12 8.19
CA GLN A 603 22.94 20.71 8.53
C GLN A 603 23.63 19.90 7.43
N VAL A 604 22.87 19.09 6.68
CA VAL A 604 23.41 18.35 5.53
C VAL A 604 23.71 19.29 4.37
N GLU A 605 22.85 20.29 4.12
CA GLU A 605 23.11 21.31 3.10
C GLU A 605 24.33 22.17 3.47
N ASP A 606 24.37 22.70 4.69
CA ASP A 606 25.49 23.48 5.23
C ASP A 606 26.81 22.71 5.10
N MET A 607 26.80 21.41 5.36
CA MET A 607 27.98 20.56 5.23
C MET A 607 28.50 20.53 3.80
N TYR A 608 27.63 20.38 2.79
CA TYR A 608 28.04 20.39 1.38
C TYR A 608 28.54 21.77 0.93
N GLU A 609 27.89 22.86 1.36
CA GLU A 609 28.30 24.23 1.04
C GLU A 609 29.66 24.59 1.66
N LYS A 610 29.94 24.07 2.85
CA LYS A 610 31.13 24.39 3.65
C LYS A 610 32.14 23.23 3.70
N LEU A 611 32.17 22.37 2.68
CA LEU A 611 33.12 21.26 2.63
C LEU A 611 34.58 21.72 2.80
N SER A 612 34.92 22.91 2.28
CA SER A 612 36.24 23.55 2.39
C SER A 612 36.68 23.88 3.82
N ASP A 613 35.74 23.91 4.77
CA ASP A 613 36.02 24.19 6.17
C ASP A 613 36.57 22.97 6.90
N TYR A 614 36.47 21.78 6.32
CA TYR A 614 36.93 20.53 6.91
C TYR A 614 38.30 20.13 6.37
N THR A 615 39.01 19.34 7.16
CA THR A 615 40.30 18.71 6.80
C THR A 615 40.17 17.18 6.75
N TRP A 616 39.17 16.64 7.43
CA TRP A 616 38.87 15.21 7.50
C TRP A 616 37.38 14.95 7.30
N ALA A 617 37.05 13.99 6.44
CA ALA A 617 35.76 13.32 6.40
C ALA A 617 35.86 11.93 6.99
N VAL A 618 35.01 11.63 7.97
CA VAL A 618 35.02 10.36 8.70
C VAL A 618 33.71 9.64 8.49
N PHE A 619 33.79 8.41 7.98
CA PHE A 619 32.62 7.57 7.71
C PHE A 619 32.53 6.43 8.72
N THR A 620 31.35 6.31 9.34
CA THR A 620 31.08 5.22 10.30
C THR A 620 30.37 4.03 9.65
N SER A 621 30.10 4.08 8.35
CA SER A 621 29.46 2.98 7.62
C SER A 621 29.58 3.16 6.10
N ARG A 622 29.47 2.05 5.36
CA ARG A 622 29.30 2.03 3.91
C ARG A 622 28.14 2.89 3.44
N ASN A 623 26.99 2.83 4.13
CA ASN A 623 25.80 3.61 3.74
C ASN A 623 26.06 5.13 3.80
N GLY A 624 26.88 5.59 4.76
CA GLY A 624 27.27 7.00 4.85
C GLY A 624 28.05 7.45 3.61
N VAL A 625 28.96 6.60 3.12
CA VAL A 625 29.73 6.84 1.88
C VAL A 625 28.78 6.97 0.70
N ASP A 626 27.91 5.99 0.50
CA ASP A 626 26.99 5.97 -0.65
C ASP A 626 25.99 7.14 -0.62
N VAL A 627 25.51 7.56 0.56
CA VAL A 627 24.63 8.72 0.69
C VAL A 627 25.40 10.03 0.42
N PHE A 628 26.64 10.14 0.88
CA PHE A 628 27.46 11.32 0.66
C PHE A 628 27.76 11.56 -0.83
N PHE A 629 28.28 10.55 -1.54
CA PHE A 629 28.61 10.71 -2.95
C PHE A 629 27.39 10.87 -3.85
N ARG A 630 26.26 10.23 -3.51
CA ARG A 630 24.97 10.54 -4.18
C ARG A 630 24.56 11.98 -3.96
N GLY A 631 24.76 12.52 -2.76
CA GLY A 631 24.47 13.92 -2.44
C GLY A 631 25.33 14.92 -3.21
N LEU A 632 26.63 14.63 -3.40
CA LEU A 632 27.51 15.43 -4.27
C LEU A 632 27.00 15.44 -5.71
N LYS A 633 26.71 14.26 -6.26
CA LYS A 633 26.21 14.11 -7.64
C LYS A 633 24.88 14.84 -7.84
N ALA A 634 23.95 14.75 -6.88
CA ALA A 634 22.66 15.44 -6.94
C ALA A 634 22.82 16.97 -6.96
N ARG A 635 23.88 17.50 -6.33
CA ARG A 635 24.20 18.94 -6.29
C ARG A 635 25.17 19.37 -7.39
N SER A 636 25.56 18.47 -8.29
CA SER A 636 26.59 18.72 -9.32
C SER A 636 27.92 19.21 -8.75
N ILE A 637 28.29 18.78 -7.54
CA ILE A 637 29.58 19.09 -6.92
C ILE A 637 30.62 18.13 -7.48
N ASP A 638 31.69 18.69 -8.05
CA ASP A 638 32.78 17.91 -8.64
C ASP A 638 33.64 17.24 -7.54
N MET A 639 33.85 15.93 -7.65
CA MET A 639 34.63 15.16 -6.67
C MET A 639 36.09 15.64 -6.54
N ARG A 640 36.65 16.30 -7.57
CA ARG A 640 37.99 16.90 -7.50
C ARG A 640 38.09 17.98 -6.43
N THR A 641 36.98 18.58 -6.04
CA THR A 641 36.95 19.53 -4.92
C THR A 641 37.36 18.88 -3.60
N LEU A 642 37.24 17.56 -3.44
CA LEU A 642 37.61 16.85 -2.22
C LEU A 642 39.11 16.53 -2.12
N ALA A 643 39.94 16.91 -3.10
CA ALA A 643 41.33 16.48 -3.18
C ALA A 643 42.21 16.91 -1.98
N TYR A 644 41.83 17.95 -1.25
CA TYR A 644 42.53 18.39 -0.04
C TYR A 644 42.10 17.62 1.22
N LEU A 645 40.97 16.90 1.16
CA LEU A 645 40.32 16.29 2.31
C LEU A 645 40.91 14.91 2.59
N LYS A 646 41.21 14.64 3.86
CA LYS A 646 41.60 13.30 4.32
C LYS A 646 40.39 12.46 4.68
N PHE A 647 40.52 11.14 4.58
CA PHE A 647 39.43 10.20 4.79
C PHE A 647 39.75 9.18 5.86
N ALA A 648 38.85 9.01 6.82
CA ALA A 648 38.91 7.92 7.78
C ALA A 648 37.64 7.08 7.72
N ALA A 649 37.79 5.76 7.88
CA ALA A 649 36.69 4.81 7.88
C ALA A 649 36.76 3.93 9.13
N ILE A 650 35.60 3.60 9.69
CA ILE A 650 35.53 2.76 10.90
C ILE A 650 35.99 1.31 10.68
N GLY A 651 36.02 0.82 9.44
CA GLY A 651 36.40 -0.54 9.10
C GLY A 651 36.40 -0.83 7.61
N ASP A 652 36.88 -2.01 7.23
CA ASP A 652 37.21 -2.37 5.84
C ASP A 652 36.05 -2.26 4.86
N GLY A 653 34.83 -2.64 5.26
CA GLY A 653 33.65 -2.51 4.41
C GLY A 653 33.35 -1.05 4.02
N THR A 654 33.64 -0.11 4.92
CA THR A 654 33.48 1.33 4.67
C THR A 654 34.62 1.87 3.82
N ALA A 655 35.86 1.41 4.08
CA ALA A 655 37.03 1.78 3.28
C ALA A 655 36.91 1.27 1.82
N LYS A 656 36.44 0.03 1.63
CA LYS A 656 36.16 -0.55 0.31
C LYS A 656 35.10 0.23 -0.45
N ALA A 657 34.09 0.76 0.24
CA ALA A 657 33.08 1.62 -0.38
C ALA A 657 33.70 2.93 -0.89
N LEU A 658 34.56 3.58 -0.10
CA LEU A 658 35.31 4.78 -0.52
C LEU A 658 36.21 4.48 -1.73
N ALA A 659 36.90 3.35 -1.71
CA ALA A 659 37.78 2.93 -2.82
C ALA A 659 37.00 2.73 -4.13
N GLY A 660 35.72 2.33 -4.06
CA GLY A 660 34.83 2.26 -5.22
C GLY A 660 34.58 3.61 -5.90
N TYR A 661 34.77 4.72 -5.20
CA TYR A 661 34.75 6.09 -5.73
C TYR A 661 36.15 6.64 -6.03
N GLY A 662 37.19 5.79 -5.97
CA GLY A 662 38.59 6.20 -6.17
C GLY A 662 39.22 6.91 -4.98
N ILE A 663 38.61 6.84 -3.79
CA ILE A 663 39.12 7.45 -2.56
C ILE A 663 39.67 6.37 -1.64
N TYR A 664 40.98 6.41 -1.36
CA TYR A 664 41.63 5.50 -0.42
C TYR A 664 41.76 6.18 0.94
N CYS A 665 41.32 5.51 2.00
CA CYS A 665 41.36 6.07 3.35
C CYS A 665 42.79 6.33 3.82
N ASP A 666 43.02 7.50 4.42
CA ASP A 666 44.23 7.80 5.19
C ASP A 666 44.29 7.01 6.50
N TYR A 667 43.13 6.60 7.03
CA TYR A 667 43.06 5.83 8.27
C TYR A 667 41.90 4.83 8.31
N VAL A 668 42.20 3.60 8.76
CA VAL A 668 41.26 2.55 9.14
C VAL A 668 41.83 1.86 10.39
N PRO A 669 41.08 1.71 11.49
CA PRO A 669 41.57 1.04 12.70
C PRO A 669 41.68 -0.48 12.49
N GLU A 670 42.56 -1.16 13.24
CA GLU A 670 42.63 -2.64 13.24
C GLU A 670 41.36 -3.28 13.82
N GLU A 671 40.81 -2.67 14.88
CA GLU A 671 39.52 -3.06 15.45
C GLU A 671 38.40 -2.20 14.85
N PHE A 672 37.42 -2.79 14.17
CA PHE A 672 36.40 -2.07 13.41
C PHE A 672 35.28 -1.46 14.27
N SER A 673 35.63 -0.56 15.19
CA SER A 673 34.70 0.03 16.16
C SER A 673 34.91 1.53 16.38
N SER A 674 33.87 2.20 16.89
CA SER A 674 33.96 3.63 17.24
C SER A 674 34.89 3.85 18.44
N GLN A 675 34.99 2.85 19.31
CA GLN A 675 35.89 2.81 20.45
C GLN A 675 37.34 2.75 20.00
N ALA A 676 37.66 1.90 19.02
CA ALA A 676 39.00 1.80 18.45
C ALA A 676 39.41 3.10 17.73
N MET A 677 38.52 3.69 16.92
CA MET A 677 38.76 5.03 16.36
C MET A 677 39.06 6.07 17.46
N ALA A 678 38.28 6.08 18.54
CA ALA A 678 38.51 7.00 19.66
C ALA A 678 39.83 6.74 20.40
N ARG A 679 40.29 5.49 20.47
CA ARG A 679 41.53 5.08 21.15
C ARG A 679 42.78 5.30 20.30
N ASP A 680 42.71 5.00 19.01
CA ASP A 680 43.90 4.84 18.16
C ASP A 680 44.05 6.00 17.16
N TRP A 681 42.95 6.49 16.59
CA TRP A 681 42.98 7.57 15.59
C TRP A 681 42.97 8.95 16.24
N VAL A 682 42.05 9.19 17.18
CA VAL A 682 41.86 10.51 17.81
C VAL A 682 43.15 11.03 18.45
N PRO A 683 44.02 10.19 19.04
CA PRO A 683 45.30 10.65 19.55
C PRO A 683 46.32 11.16 18.53
N GLY A 684 46.17 10.81 17.24
CA GLY A 684 47.03 11.27 16.16
C GLY A 684 46.62 12.61 15.54
N LEU A 685 45.46 13.15 15.91
CA LEU A 685 44.91 14.40 15.35
C LEU A 685 45.64 15.65 15.87
N LYS A 686 45.79 16.63 14.99
CA LYS A 686 46.40 17.94 15.27
C LYS A 686 45.34 18.94 15.71
N GLU A 687 45.74 19.97 16.47
CA GLU A 687 44.81 21.00 16.97
C GLU A 687 44.09 21.78 15.85
N ASN A 688 44.71 21.90 14.67
CA ASN A 688 44.13 22.57 13.51
C ASN A 688 43.28 21.65 12.61
N ASP A 689 43.17 20.36 12.93
CA ASP A 689 42.28 19.46 12.21
C ASP A 689 40.82 19.82 12.51
N ARG A 690 40.04 19.97 11.43
CA ARG A 690 38.60 20.22 11.44
C ARG A 690 37.89 19.02 10.83
N ILE A 691 37.00 18.39 11.60
CA ILE A 691 36.46 17.06 11.26
C ILE A 691 34.97 17.16 10.91
N VAL A 692 34.56 16.53 9.83
CA VAL A 692 33.14 16.20 9.60
C VAL A 692 32.91 14.70 9.84
N LEU A 693 32.09 14.39 10.84
CA LEU A 693 31.64 13.02 11.13
C LEU A 693 30.35 12.74 10.35
N LEU A 694 30.45 11.88 9.34
CA LEU A 694 29.37 11.52 8.41
C LEU A 694 28.80 10.15 8.80
N ARG A 695 27.59 10.16 9.39
CA ARG A 695 27.07 9.00 10.12
C ARG A 695 25.57 8.79 9.99
N ALA A 696 25.08 7.65 10.49
CA ALA A 696 23.66 7.43 10.73
C ALA A 696 23.17 8.26 11.93
N ALA A 697 21.89 8.66 11.91
CA ALA A 697 21.24 9.35 13.03
C ALA A 697 21.28 8.55 14.34
N GLN A 698 21.20 7.21 14.27
CA GLN A 698 21.19 6.31 15.42
C GLN A 698 22.60 5.90 15.92
N ALA A 699 23.68 6.40 15.33
CA ALA A 699 25.00 5.84 15.61
C ALA A 699 25.61 6.35 16.94
N SER A 700 26.54 5.57 17.50
CA SER A 700 27.16 5.75 18.83
C SER A 700 27.77 7.13 19.12
N LYS A 701 27.56 7.68 20.32
CA LYS A 701 28.13 8.99 20.73
C LYS A 701 29.62 8.94 21.11
N VAL A 702 30.22 7.75 21.18
CA VAL A 702 31.61 7.54 21.64
C VAL A 702 32.63 8.40 20.88
N LEU A 703 32.59 8.41 19.55
CA LEU A 703 33.57 9.15 18.74
C LEU A 703 33.39 10.69 18.84
N PRO A 704 32.17 11.25 18.71
CA PRO A 704 31.94 12.67 19.00
C PRO A 704 32.40 13.11 20.40
N GLU A 705 32.13 12.30 21.42
CA GLU A 705 32.52 12.60 22.80
C GLU A 705 34.04 12.55 22.99
N ALA A 706 34.74 11.66 22.29
CA ALA A 706 36.20 11.59 22.31
C ALA A 706 36.84 12.82 21.64
N LEU A 707 36.29 13.29 20.51
CA LEU A 707 36.75 14.51 19.84
C LEU A 707 36.52 15.75 20.72
N THR A 708 35.33 15.85 21.34
CA THR A 708 35.00 16.92 22.30
C THR A 708 35.99 16.94 23.46
N ARG A 709 36.27 15.78 24.08
CA ARG A 709 37.21 15.66 25.21
C ARG A 709 38.63 16.11 24.87
N ARG A 710 39.04 15.96 23.60
CA ARG A 710 40.35 16.38 23.11
C ARG A 710 40.38 17.82 22.57
N GLY A 711 39.24 18.51 22.53
CA GLY A 711 39.14 19.88 22.03
C GLY A 711 39.32 19.99 20.51
N ILE A 712 39.17 18.90 19.75
CA ILE A 712 39.28 18.93 18.28
C ILE A 712 37.99 19.48 17.68
N SER A 713 38.12 20.43 16.77
CA SER A 713 36.97 21.03 16.06
C SER A 713 36.28 19.98 15.20
N HIS A 714 34.99 19.76 15.43
CA HIS A 714 34.23 18.75 14.70
C HIS A 714 32.76 19.14 14.49
N THR A 715 32.19 18.66 13.38
CA THR A 715 30.76 18.73 13.08
C THR A 715 30.22 17.32 12.92
N VAL A 716 29.11 17.01 13.61
CA VAL A 716 28.43 15.71 13.51
C VAL A 716 27.25 15.83 12.56
N VAL A 717 27.32 15.20 11.40
CA VAL A 717 26.28 15.25 10.38
C VAL A 717 25.62 13.88 10.23
N SER A 718 24.35 13.83 10.60
CA SER A 718 23.50 12.67 10.33
C SER A 718 23.06 12.70 8.87
N LEU A 719 23.74 11.93 8.02
CA LEU A 719 23.46 11.87 6.58
C LEU A 719 22.20 11.06 6.25
N TYR A 720 21.91 10.07 7.08
CA TYR A 720 20.84 9.12 6.84
C TYR A 720 20.34 8.53 8.15
N GLU A 721 19.22 7.84 8.06
CA GLU A 721 18.71 6.98 9.13
C GLU A 721 18.33 5.60 8.57
N THR A 722 18.36 4.59 9.43
CA THR A 722 17.80 3.29 9.10
C THR A 722 16.30 3.35 9.33
N ALA A 723 15.52 3.28 8.24
CA ALA A 723 14.06 3.30 8.30
C ALA A 723 13.49 1.88 8.11
N VAL A 724 12.37 1.61 8.78
CA VAL A 724 11.63 0.35 8.65
C VAL A 724 10.67 0.43 7.46
N ASP A 725 10.65 -0.59 6.62
CA ASP A 725 9.76 -0.70 5.47
C ASP A 725 8.42 -1.32 5.86
N THR A 726 7.57 -0.52 6.53
CA THR A 726 6.27 -0.97 7.01
C THR A 726 5.30 -1.39 5.89
N ARG A 727 5.57 -0.99 4.63
CA ARG A 727 4.79 -1.43 3.46
C ARG A 727 4.80 -2.95 3.29
N LYS A 728 5.89 -3.59 3.73
CA LYS A 728 6.11 -5.04 3.64
C LYS A 728 5.47 -5.84 4.78
N MET A 729 4.96 -5.18 5.82
CA MET A 729 4.41 -5.84 7.02
C MET A 729 3.32 -6.87 6.71
N PRO A 730 2.30 -6.57 5.88
CA PRO A 730 1.25 -7.55 5.59
C PRO A 730 1.78 -8.82 4.92
N GLU A 731 2.79 -8.66 4.06
CA GLU A 731 3.39 -9.76 3.30
C GLU A 731 4.38 -10.57 4.15
N LEU A 732 5.13 -9.91 5.04
CA LEU A 732 6.00 -10.57 6.01
C LEU A 732 5.21 -11.60 6.82
N CYS A 733 4.08 -11.19 7.39
CA CYS A 733 3.26 -12.08 8.22
C CYS A 733 2.75 -13.29 7.43
N ARG A 734 2.45 -13.12 6.13
CA ARG A 734 2.02 -14.22 5.26
C ARG A 734 3.16 -15.20 4.96
N LEU A 735 4.37 -14.69 4.81
CA LEU A 735 5.56 -15.49 4.48
C LEU A 735 6.00 -16.39 5.64
N LEU A 736 5.81 -15.94 6.88
CA LEU A 736 6.32 -16.63 8.06
C LEU A 736 5.77 -18.04 8.24
N ASP A 737 4.51 -18.29 7.86
CA ASP A 737 3.89 -19.64 7.91
C ASP A 737 4.58 -20.65 6.97
N GLN A 738 5.22 -20.15 5.91
CA GLN A 738 5.86 -20.97 4.87
C GLN A 738 7.39 -20.90 4.93
N THR A 739 7.95 -20.26 5.95
CA THR A 739 9.39 -20.03 6.12
C THR A 739 9.96 -20.99 7.15
N ASP A 740 11.07 -21.67 6.82
CA ASP A 740 11.75 -22.55 7.78
C ASP A 740 12.69 -21.75 8.69
N TYR A 741 13.42 -20.79 8.11
CA TYR A 741 14.40 -19.98 8.81
C TYR A 741 14.28 -18.50 8.46
N VAL A 742 14.52 -17.64 9.45
CA VAL A 742 14.72 -16.20 9.23
C VAL A 742 16.15 -15.84 9.58
N ALA A 743 16.89 -15.31 8.62
CA ALA A 743 18.22 -14.77 8.85
C ALA A 743 18.13 -13.30 9.30
N LEU A 744 18.43 -13.04 10.57
CA LEU A 744 18.58 -11.72 11.17
C LEU A 744 20.02 -11.24 10.96
N CYS A 745 20.20 -10.39 9.95
CA CYS A 745 21.53 -9.99 9.49
C CYS A 745 22.06 -8.70 10.13
N SER A 746 21.32 -8.08 11.04
CA SER A 746 21.77 -6.91 11.82
C SER A 746 20.82 -6.64 12.99
N ALA A 747 21.29 -5.90 14.00
CA ALA A 747 20.44 -5.44 15.10
C ALA A 747 19.21 -4.65 14.60
N SER A 748 19.38 -3.73 13.64
CA SER A 748 18.25 -2.99 13.06
C SER A 748 17.25 -3.88 12.32
N ALA A 749 17.72 -4.96 11.69
CA ALA A 749 16.83 -5.92 11.04
C ALA A 749 16.05 -6.77 12.08
N ALA A 750 16.69 -7.13 13.20
CA ALA A 750 16.04 -7.80 14.32
C ALA A 750 14.96 -6.91 14.98
N ASP A 751 15.28 -5.64 15.21
CA ASP A 751 14.32 -4.65 15.73
C ASP A 751 13.13 -4.46 14.77
N ALA A 752 13.40 -4.25 13.48
CA ALA A 752 12.35 -4.13 12.46
C ALA A 752 11.48 -5.39 12.37
N PHE A 753 12.10 -6.58 12.43
CA PHE A 753 11.38 -7.85 12.45
C PHE A 753 10.44 -7.92 13.64
N ALA A 754 10.93 -7.69 14.87
CA ALA A 754 10.12 -7.70 16.09
C ALA A 754 8.97 -6.68 16.03
N GLN A 755 9.26 -5.45 15.57
CA GLN A 755 8.25 -4.40 15.42
C GLN A 755 7.14 -4.79 14.44
N MET A 756 7.49 -5.43 13.32
CA MET A 756 6.55 -5.77 12.25
C MET A 756 5.76 -7.05 12.54
N THR A 757 6.32 -8.00 13.29
CA THR A 757 5.61 -9.23 13.68
C THR A 757 4.74 -9.03 14.90
N GLY A 758 5.11 -8.15 15.84
CA GLY A 758 4.40 -8.01 17.11
C GLY A 758 4.24 -9.37 17.80
N ASP A 759 3.01 -9.67 18.25
CA ASP A 759 2.65 -10.92 18.93
C ASP A 759 2.23 -12.07 17.99
N ILE A 760 2.51 -11.96 16.69
CA ILE A 760 2.15 -13.02 15.74
C ILE A 760 2.98 -14.27 16.01
N SER A 761 2.30 -15.41 16.15
CA SER A 761 2.95 -16.72 16.28
C SER A 761 3.45 -17.20 14.91
N TYR A 762 4.68 -17.70 14.86
CA TYR A 762 5.29 -18.31 13.67
C TYR A 762 6.20 -19.47 14.06
N ASN A 763 6.38 -20.41 13.14
CA ASN A 763 7.22 -21.60 13.34
C ASN A 763 8.67 -21.42 12.87
N ALA A 764 8.97 -20.33 12.15
CA ALA A 764 10.28 -20.11 11.55
C ALA A 764 11.38 -19.97 12.62
N LYS A 765 12.49 -20.69 12.45
CA LYS A 765 13.66 -20.66 13.33
C LYS A 765 14.49 -19.40 13.05
N LEU A 766 14.78 -18.59 14.06
CA LEU A 766 15.55 -17.36 13.89
C LEU A 766 17.06 -17.62 13.98
N LEU A 767 17.81 -17.23 12.95
CA LEU A 767 19.27 -17.31 12.88
C LEU A 767 19.88 -15.91 12.96
N CYS A 768 20.84 -15.69 13.85
CA CYS A 768 21.53 -14.41 13.98
C CYS A 768 22.93 -14.44 13.35
N ILE A 769 23.29 -13.38 12.62
CA ILE A 769 24.63 -13.25 12.02
C ILE A 769 25.74 -13.10 13.06
N GLY A 770 25.42 -12.71 14.30
CA GLY A 770 26.40 -12.54 15.35
C GLY A 770 25.79 -12.06 16.68
N PRO A 771 26.62 -11.99 17.75
CA PRO A 771 26.15 -11.82 19.14
C PRO A 771 25.47 -10.47 19.41
N VAL A 772 25.86 -9.41 18.69
CA VAL A 772 25.19 -8.10 18.81
C VAL A 772 23.75 -8.15 18.30
N THR A 773 23.52 -8.91 17.21
CA THR A 773 22.17 -9.08 16.66
C THR A 773 21.30 -9.98 17.55
N GLU A 774 21.91 -11.03 18.11
CA GLU A 774 21.25 -11.90 19.10
C GLU A 774 20.83 -11.12 20.36
N ALA A 775 21.71 -10.28 20.90
CA ALA A 775 21.39 -9.45 22.06
C ALA A 775 20.21 -8.51 21.79
N GLU A 776 20.16 -7.87 20.61
CA GLU A 776 19.02 -7.03 20.22
C GLU A 776 17.75 -7.86 20.05
N ALA A 777 17.82 -9.02 19.38
CA ALA A 777 16.68 -9.91 19.20
C ALA A 777 16.10 -10.36 20.55
N ALA A 778 16.95 -10.77 21.49
CA ALA A 778 16.55 -11.16 22.84
C ALA A 778 15.93 -9.99 23.63
N ALA A 779 16.48 -8.78 23.52
CA ALA A 779 15.93 -7.59 24.16
C ALA A 779 14.52 -7.23 23.65
N ARG A 780 14.18 -7.66 22.43
CA ARG A 780 12.84 -7.52 21.82
C ARG A 780 11.93 -8.73 22.00
N GLY A 781 12.34 -9.71 22.81
CA GLY A 781 11.55 -10.91 23.11
C GLY A 781 11.55 -11.96 21.99
N LEU A 782 12.43 -11.86 21.00
CA LEU A 782 12.56 -12.87 19.95
C LEU A 782 13.35 -14.08 20.45
N SER A 783 12.84 -15.29 20.17
CA SER A 783 13.52 -16.54 20.50
C SER A 783 14.53 -16.90 19.40
N VAL A 784 15.81 -16.69 19.67
CA VAL A 784 16.90 -17.00 18.72
C VAL A 784 17.21 -18.49 18.77
N TYR A 785 17.21 -19.14 17.60
CA TYR A 785 17.50 -20.57 17.48
C TYR A 785 19.00 -20.87 17.52
N LYS A 786 19.77 -20.20 16.66
CA LYS A 786 21.25 -20.32 16.58
C LYS A 786 21.87 -18.98 16.16
N THR A 787 23.09 -18.74 16.62
CA THR A 787 23.92 -17.61 16.20
C THR A 787 25.18 -18.11 15.49
N ALA A 788 25.55 -17.47 14.39
CA ALA A 788 26.74 -17.83 13.62
C ALA A 788 28.03 -17.65 14.44
N LYS A 789 28.93 -18.64 14.37
CA LYS A 789 30.25 -18.57 15.02
C LYS A 789 31.19 -17.61 14.30
N THR A 790 31.10 -17.57 12.98
CA THR A 790 31.78 -16.59 12.12
C THR A 790 30.76 -15.53 11.71
N TYR A 791 31.03 -14.25 11.99
CA TYR A 791 30.03 -13.19 11.91
C TYR A 791 29.82 -12.64 10.49
N ASN A 792 29.57 -13.53 9.54
CA ASN A 792 29.39 -13.25 8.13
C ASN A 792 28.35 -14.20 7.49
N ILE A 793 28.14 -14.06 6.18
CA ILE A 793 27.19 -14.90 5.42
C ILE A 793 27.56 -16.39 5.52
N ASP A 794 28.84 -16.72 5.39
CA ASP A 794 29.29 -18.12 5.40
C ASP A 794 29.03 -18.79 6.75
N GLY A 795 29.15 -18.05 7.86
CA GLY A 795 28.79 -18.54 9.18
C GLY A 795 27.29 -18.82 9.35
N LEU A 796 26.42 -18.01 8.75
CA LEU A 796 24.96 -18.28 8.72
C LEU A 796 24.64 -19.53 7.90
N ILE A 797 25.30 -19.71 6.75
CA ILE A 797 25.14 -20.90 5.91
C ILE A 797 25.60 -22.16 6.65
N GLN A 798 26.72 -22.10 7.38
CA GLN A 798 27.16 -23.21 8.23
C GLN A 798 26.14 -23.57 9.30
N CYS A 799 25.47 -22.58 9.92
CA CYS A 799 24.38 -22.85 10.87
C CYS A 799 23.20 -23.59 10.23
N LEU A 800 22.85 -23.27 8.98
CA LEU A 800 21.81 -23.96 8.21
C LEU A 800 22.24 -25.38 7.86
N MET A 801 23.46 -25.57 7.37
CA MET A 801 23.98 -26.89 6.96
C MET A 801 24.20 -27.84 8.14
N ALA A 802 24.47 -27.32 9.33
CA ALA A 802 24.64 -28.12 10.55
C ALA A 802 23.32 -28.43 11.27
N ASP A 803 22.17 -28.05 10.70
CA ASP A 803 20.86 -28.42 11.23
C ASP A 803 20.40 -29.73 10.58
N ASP A 804 20.53 -30.85 11.32
CA ASP A 804 19.98 -32.13 10.87
C ASP A 804 18.45 -32.04 10.85
N LYS A 805 17.89 -31.92 9.65
CA LYS A 805 16.45 -32.05 9.40
C LYS A 805 16.07 -33.53 9.39
N ASN A 806 16.03 -34.15 10.56
CA ASN A 806 15.30 -35.42 10.77
C ASN A 806 13.93 -35.15 11.39
#